data_AF-A0A315VK62-F1
#
_entry.id   AF-A0A315VK62-F1
#
_cell.length_a   1.000
_cell.length_b   1.000
_cell.length_c   1.000
_cell.angle_alpha   90.00
_cell.angle_beta   90.00
_cell.angle_gamma   90.00
#
_symmetry.space_group_name_H-M   'P 1'
#
loop_
_entity.id
_entity.type
_entity.pdbx_description
1 polymer ?
#
loop_
_entity_poly.entity_id
_entity_poly.type
_entity_poly.pdbx_seq_one_letter_code
_entity_poly.pdbx_strand_id
1 'polypeptide(L)'
;MRLTSGSPRPILPAFLASTIAAFLLQLSSGAAPFPQDLEPISIVGRETSYLYPSFQGLMSDNDTIRLGLDFQRMLRINHMLYIAARDHVFAINLGTSSEQIIPQQKLTWKTKDVAKCTVRGKNSDECYNYIKVLVPRNDETLFACGTNAFNPTCRNYKMSTLEQEGEEVVGQARCPFESRQSNVGLFAGGDFYSATMTDFLASDAVIYRSLGESSPVLRTVKYDSKWLREPHFLHAIEYGNYVYFFFSEIAVEYTTLGKVVFSRVARVCKNDNGGSPRVLERYWTSFLKARLNCSVPGDSFFYFDVLQSLTNVLQINHRPAVLGVFTTQANSITGSAVCGFYMDDIEKAFNGKFKEQRNSESAWTPVLEEQVPKPRPGSCAGEGSAATYKSSTTFPDETLTFIKSYPLMDESVPSVNDRPFFTRTTSRFKLTQIAVDTSAGPYKNYTVVFLGSDNGHVLKILASSEGANSSFNSQLLEDIDVYNPNKCNVQGEDRRVLGLELDRDHHALFVAFSSCVIRVPLSRCHDYTNCKKSCLSSRDPYCIWLKSDSCVTVSPGFKGGFEQDVENGYHQHPDTCHGKTTPTSASTTHHGAAFPKEAGDSERGTGPDRLPPVGEQGSPDSEPISVEMEGKGEGHASSLNFDLQGISLLGPDRLIAHV
;
A
#
# COMPACT_ATOMS: atom_id res chain seq x y z
N MET A 1 -69.02 -34.25 -48.55
CA MET A 1 -69.40 -32.83 -48.32
C MET A 1 -68.62 -32.34 -47.11
N ARG A 2 -67.99 -31.16 -47.06
CA ARG A 2 -67.79 -30.09 -48.06
C ARG A 2 -66.29 -29.71 -48.11
N LEU A 3 -65.85 -29.01 -49.16
CA LEU A 3 -64.60 -28.24 -49.11
C LEU A 3 -64.85 -26.90 -48.41
N THR A 4 -63.84 -26.36 -47.74
CA THR A 4 -63.66 -24.91 -47.50
C THR A 4 -62.19 -24.56 -47.64
N SER A 5 -61.88 -23.54 -48.44
CA SER A 5 -60.53 -23.02 -48.66
C SER A 5 -60.15 -21.94 -47.65
N GLY A 6 -58.84 -21.75 -47.42
CA GLY A 6 -58.29 -20.63 -46.65
C GLY A 6 -56.93 -20.23 -47.24
N SER A 7 -56.72 -18.94 -47.46
CA SER A 7 -55.49 -18.39 -48.05
C SER A 7 -54.38 -18.20 -47.02
N PRO A 8 -53.09 -18.31 -47.41
CA PRO A 8 -51.98 -18.03 -46.51
C PRO A 8 -51.89 -16.52 -46.19
N ARG A 9 -51.63 -16.19 -44.92
CA ARG A 9 -51.20 -14.84 -44.49
C ARG A 9 -49.67 -14.77 -44.41
N PRO A 10 -49.05 -13.59 -44.64
CA PRO A 10 -47.60 -13.46 -44.69
C PRO A 10 -46.98 -13.49 -43.29
N ILE A 11 -46.23 -14.54 -42.97
CA ILE A 11 -45.49 -14.69 -41.70
C ILE A 11 -44.08 -14.05 -41.77
N LEU A 12 -43.56 -13.82 -42.98
CA LEU A 12 -42.19 -13.35 -43.22
C LEU A 12 -41.79 -12.01 -42.54
N PRO A 13 -42.61 -10.94 -42.48
CA PRO A 13 -42.14 -9.65 -41.95
C PRO A 13 -41.92 -9.67 -40.44
N ALA A 14 -42.66 -10.51 -39.70
CA ALA A 14 -42.52 -10.61 -38.24
C ALA A 14 -41.16 -11.21 -37.83
N PHE A 15 -40.71 -12.25 -38.52
CA PHE A 15 -39.40 -12.86 -38.24
C PHE A 15 -38.24 -11.92 -38.55
N LEU A 16 -38.29 -11.16 -39.65
CA LEU A 16 -37.28 -10.13 -39.93
C LEU A 16 -37.24 -9.04 -38.85
N ALA A 17 -38.40 -8.58 -38.38
CA ALA A 17 -38.46 -7.60 -37.30
C ALA A 17 -37.87 -8.13 -35.99
N SER A 18 -38.15 -9.38 -35.62
CA SER A 18 -37.55 -10.01 -34.44
C SER A 18 -36.04 -10.25 -34.57
N THR A 19 -35.52 -10.63 -35.74
CA THR A 19 -34.07 -10.79 -35.92
C THR A 19 -33.35 -9.44 -35.91
N ILE A 20 -33.93 -8.39 -36.49
CA ILE A 20 -33.38 -7.02 -36.44
C ILE A 20 -33.43 -6.47 -35.01
N ALA A 21 -34.51 -6.70 -34.26
CA ALA A 21 -34.59 -6.31 -32.85
C ALA A 21 -33.57 -7.05 -31.97
N ALA A 22 -33.34 -8.35 -32.21
CA ALA A 22 -32.30 -9.13 -31.53
C ALA A 22 -30.89 -8.62 -31.88
N PHE A 23 -30.64 -8.26 -33.14
CA PHE A 23 -29.36 -7.65 -33.54
C PHE A 23 -29.16 -6.27 -32.90
N LEU A 24 -30.19 -5.43 -32.85
CA LEU A 24 -30.13 -4.11 -32.20
C LEU A 24 -29.90 -4.23 -30.68
N LEU A 25 -30.48 -5.24 -30.02
CA LEU A 25 -30.18 -5.58 -28.61
C LEU A 25 -28.75 -6.10 -28.39
N GLN A 26 -28.12 -6.70 -29.40
CA GLN A 26 -26.70 -7.06 -29.36
C GLN A 26 -25.78 -5.86 -29.67
N LEU A 27 -26.23 -4.90 -30.50
CA LEU A 27 -25.52 -3.64 -30.73
C LEU A 27 -25.70 -2.63 -29.56
N SER A 28 -26.65 -2.83 -28.66
CA SER A 28 -26.85 -1.96 -27.48
C SER A 28 -25.99 -2.32 -26.26
N SER A 29 -24.88 -3.04 -26.45
CA SER A 29 -23.82 -3.16 -25.44
C SER A 29 -23.01 -1.86 -25.37
N GLY A 30 -23.64 -0.77 -24.94
CA GLY A 30 -22.94 0.49 -24.68
C GLY A 30 -21.86 0.31 -23.62
N ALA A 31 -20.74 1.03 -23.78
CA ALA A 31 -19.60 0.95 -22.86
C ALA A 31 -20.05 1.08 -21.40
N ALA A 32 -19.69 0.10 -20.57
CA ALA A 32 -20.02 0.12 -19.16
C ALA A 32 -19.35 1.37 -18.53
N PRO A 33 -20.11 2.27 -17.88
CA PRO A 33 -19.53 3.47 -17.28
C PRO A 33 -18.55 3.07 -16.16
N PHE A 34 -17.55 3.92 -15.93
CA PHE A 34 -16.60 3.70 -14.85
C PHE A 34 -17.34 3.55 -13.50
N PRO A 35 -16.99 2.55 -12.66
CA PRO A 35 -17.69 2.30 -11.40
C PRO A 35 -17.80 3.54 -10.51
N GLN A 36 -19.00 3.82 -10.02
CA GLN A 36 -19.22 4.87 -9.03
C GLN A 36 -18.65 4.43 -7.67
N ASP A 37 -18.06 5.38 -6.94
CA ASP A 37 -17.60 5.16 -5.56
C ASP A 37 -18.78 4.76 -4.66
N LEU A 38 -18.60 3.75 -3.81
CA LEU A 38 -19.63 3.32 -2.87
C LEU A 38 -19.83 4.31 -1.72
N GLU A 39 -21.08 4.61 -1.39
CA GLU A 39 -21.43 5.37 -0.19
C GLU A 39 -21.42 4.47 1.07
N PRO A 40 -20.99 4.98 2.24
CA PRO A 40 -20.94 4.20 3.48
C PRO A 40 -22.33 4.07 4.12
N ILE A 41 -22.63 2.93 4.75
CA ILE A 41 -23.83 2.76 5.58
C ILE A 41 -23.77 3.65 6.83
N SER A 42 -22.58 3.84 7.40
CA SER A 42 -22.35 4.66 8.60
C SER A 42 -21.06 5.48 8.49
N ILE A 43 -21.06 6.68 9.08
CA ILE A 43 -19.87 7.56 9.14
C ILE A 43 -19.54 7.82 10.61
N VAL A 44 -18.32 7.47 11.02
CA VAL A 44 -17.84 7.62 12.40
C VAL A 44 -17.00 8.89 12.49
N GLY A 45 -17.61 9.94 13.04
CA GLY A 45 -16.99 11.24 13.24
C GLY A 45 -16.07 11.34 14.46
N ARG A 46 -15.38 12.48 14.52
CA ARG A 46 -14.34 12.84 15.51
C ARG A 46 -14.80 12.72 16.96
N GLU A 47 -16.05 13.08 17.24
CA GLU A 47 -16.67 12.99 18.58
C GLU A 47 -16.59 11.57 19.17
N THR A 48 -16.64 10.54 18.33
CA THR A 48 -16.52 9.13 18.73
C THR A 48 -15.07 8.66 18.63
N SER A 49 -14.39 8.93 17.51
CA SER A 49 -13.08 8.36 17.23
C SER A 49 -11.94 8.95 18.07
N TYR A 50 -12.04 10.21 18.50
CA TYR A 50 -11.02 10.85 19.32
C TYR A 50 -10.98 10.32 20.77
N LEU A 51 -12.00 9.55 21.17
CA LEU A 51 -12.06 8.83 22.45
C LEU A 51 -11.34 7.47 22.42
N TYR A 52 -10.92 6.98 21.24
CA TYR A 52 -10.26 5.69 21.11
C TYR A 52 -8.85 5.68 21.76
N PRO A 53 -8.42 4.57 22.40
CA PRO A 53 -7.12 4.50 23.06
C PRO A 53 -5.95 4.76 22.11
N SER A 54 -5.00 5.59 22.53
CA SER A 54 -3.86 6.02 21.72
C SER A 54 -2.51 5.81 22.42
N PHE A 55 -1.53 5.27 21.69
CA PHE A 55 -0.12 5.21 22.08
C PHE A 55 0.67 6.31 21.35
N GLN A 56 1.59 6.99 22.05
CA GLN A 56 2.38 8.10 21.53
C GLN A 56 3.90 7.87 21.71
N GLY A 57 4.33 6.65 22.07
CA GLY A 57 5.70 6.38 22.48
C GLY A 57 5.98 6.78 23.94
N LEU A 58 7.22 7.18 24.20
CA LEU A 58 7.70 7.56 25.53
C LEU A 58 7.57 9.07 25.74
N MET A 59 6.42 9.53 26.24
CA MET A 59 6.18 10.95 26.56
C MET A 59 7.07 11.51 27.70
N SER A 60 7.98 10.70 28.25
CA SER A 60 9.05 11.12 29.17
C SER A 60 10.40 11.33 28.49
N ASP A 61 10.52 11.07 27.18
CA ASP A 61 11.74 11.31 26.39
C ASP A 61 11.55 12.57 25.54
N ASN A 62 12.43 13.55 25.72
CA ASN A 62 12.41 14.82 24.99
C ASN A 62 12.46 14.62 23.47
N ASP A 63 13.13 13.58 22.97
CA ASP A 63 13.13 13.26 21.54
C ASP A 63 11.72 12.91 21.05
N THR A 64 10.95 12.15 21.85
CA THR A 64 9.57 11.76 21.49
C THR A 64 8.59 12.92 21.59
N ILE A 65 8.79 13.86 22.54
CA ILE A 65 7.99 15.08 22.62
C ILE A 65 8.23 15.98 21.39
N ARG A 66 9.47 16.01 20.85
CA ARG A 66 9.89 16.88 19.74
C ARG A 66 9.68 16.29 18.34
N LEU A 67 9.84 14.97 18.19
CA LEU A 67 9.78 14.26 16.91
C LEU A 67 8.53 13.38 16.76
N GLY A 68 7.90 13.01 17.88
CA GLY A 68 6.88 11.97 17.94
C GLY A 68 7.47 10.57 18.04
N LEU A 69 6.62 9.57 17.82
CA LEU A 69 6.96 8.15 17.84
C LEU A 69 7.91 7.73 16.69
N ASP A 70 7.85 8.39 15.54
CA ASP A 70 8.52 7.97 14.30
C ASP A 70 8.25 6.49 13.96
N PHE A 71 6.97 6.13 13.88
CA PHE A 71 6.50 4.78 13.61
C PHE A 71 7.12 4.18 12.33
N GLN A 72 7.59 2.93 12.41
CA GLN A 72 8.18 2.22 11.28
C GLN A 72 7.41 0.96 10.87
N ARG A 73 7.01 0.11 11.84
CA ARG A 73 6.32 -1.16 11.56
C ARG A 73 5.55 -1.69 12.78
N MET A 74 4.44 -2.39 12.55
CA MET A 74 3.83 -3.29 13.53
C MET A 74 4.11 -4.75 13.17
N LEU A 75 4.19 -5.59 14.19
CA LEU A 75 4.27 -7.05 14.06
C LEU A 75 3.47 -7.68 15.21
N ARG A 76 2.36 -8.33 14.91
CA ARG A 76 1.68 -9.23 15.86
C ARG A 76 2.35 -10.61 15.89
N ILE A 77 2.66 -11.11 17.08
CA ILE A 77 2.99 -12.54 17.33
C ILE A 77 2.11 -13.02 18.49
N ASN A 78 1.26 -14.02 18.23
CA ASN A 78 0.32 -14.57 19.22
C ASN A 78 -0.55 -13.48 19.89
N HIS A 79 -0.32 -13.22 21.18
CA HIS A 79 -1.02 -12.23 22.01
C HIS A 79 -0.22 -10.94 22.22
N MET A 80 0.96 -10.81 21.59
CA MET A 80 1.83 -9.64 21.69
C MET A 80 1.81 -8.83 20.39
N LEU A 81 1.69 -7.52 20.53
CA LEU A 81 1.89 -6.55 19.47
C LEU A 81 3.24 -5.85 19.67
N TYR A 82 4.14 -5.98 18.70
CA TYR A 82 5.40 -5.26 18.69
C TYR A 82 5.29 -4.04 17.78
N ILE A 83 5.57 -2.84 18.32
CA ILE A 83 5.64 -1.58 17.57
C ILE A 83 7.11 -1.19 17.43
N ALA A 84 7.62 -1.19 16.20
CA ALA A 84 8.95 -0.70 15.83
C ALA A 84 8.89 0.79 15.47
N ALA A 85 9.84 1.56 16.02
CA ALA A 85 9.85 3.02 16.04
C ALA A 85 11.28 3.56 15.85
N ARG A 86 11.48 4.87 16.02
CA ARG A 86 12.82 5.44 16.25
C ARG A 86 13.34 5.02 17.62
N ASP A 87 14.57 4.52 17.63
CA ASP A 87 15.37 4.02 18.76
C ASP A 87 14.75 2.90 19.62
N HIS A 88 13.54 2.45 19.32
CA HIS A 88 12.72 1.63 20.22
C HIS A 88 11.93 0.54 19.51
N VAL A 89 11.70 -0.55 20.27
CA VAL A 89 10.62 -1.51 19.99
C VAL A 89 9.81 -1.66 21.28
N PHE A 90 8.49 -1.53 21.18
CA PHE A 90 7.55 -1.65 22.29
C PHE A 90 6.76 -2.94 22.14
N ALA A 91 6.75 -3.79 23.18
CA ALA A 91 5.93 -5.00 23.20
C ALA A 91 4.70 -4.78 24.10
N ILE A 92 3.52 -4.84 23.49
CA ILE A 92 2.22 -4.59 24.12
C ILE A 92 1.46 -5.91 24.23
N ASN A 93 0.90 -6.19 25.39
CA ASN A 93 0.04 -7.36 25.60
C ASN A 93 -1.38 -7.01 25.19
N LEU A 94 -1.90 -7.70 24.18
CA LEU A 94 -3.21 -7.40 23.60
C LEU A 94 -4.35 -7.65 24.59
N GLY A 95 -4.24 -8.69 25.42
CA GLY A 95 -5.27 -9.07 26.41
C GLY A 95 -5.46 -8.08 27.56
N THR A 96 -4.48 -7.20 27.83
CA THR A 96 -4.57 -6.16 28.87
C THR A 96 -4.77 -4.75 28.32
N SER A 97 -4.78 -4.57 26.99
CA SER A 97 -4.73 -3.25 26.34
C SER A 97 -6.10 -2.77 25.83
N SER A 98 -7.16 -2.99 26.61
CA SER A 98 -8.54 -2.65 26.24
C SER A 98 -8.80 -1.14 26.24
N GLU A 99 -8.54 -0.48 27.38
CA GLU A 99 -8.81 0.95 27.62
C GLU A 99 -7.58 1.85 27.34
N GLN A 100 -6.37 1.32 27.46
CA GLN A 100 -5.11 2.03 27.23
C GLN A 100 -4.10 1.10 26.56
N ILE A 101 -3.27 1.67 25.68
CA ILE A 101 -2.19 0.91 25.01
C ILE A 101 -0.91 1.10 25.83
N ILE A 102 -0.59 0.12 26.68
CA ILE A 102 0.55 0.17 27.61
C ILE A 102 1.58 -0.90 27.21
N PRO A 103 2.86 -0.54 27.00
CA PRO A 103 3.89 -1.52 26.71
C PRO A 103 4.24 -2.33 27.96
N GLN A 104 4.16 -3.66 27.87
CA GLN A 104 4.66 -4.58 28.88
C GLN A 104 6.20 -4.62 28.88
N GLN A 105 6.83 -4.47 27.71
CA GLN A 105 8.29 -4.44 27.56
C GLN A 105 8.74 -3.37 26.55
N LYS A 106 10.00 -2.96 26.67
CA LYS A 106 10.62 -1.88 25.89
C LYS A 106 12.07 -2.21 25.58
N LEU A 107 12.41 -2.32 24.29
CA LEU A 107 13.78 -2.23 23.81
C LEU A 107 14.20 -0.75 23.73
N THR A 108 15.48 -0.46 23.99
CA THR A 108 16.13 0.81 23.64
C THR A 108 17.43 0.55 22.91
N TRP A 109 17.55 1.09 21.70
CA TRP A 109 18.69 0.95 20.82
C TRP A 109 18.97 2.31 20.14
N LYS A 110 19.31 3.33 20.94
CA LYS A 110 19.86 4.59 20.42
C LYS A 110 21.22 4.34 19.78
N THR A 111 21.52 5.07 18.70
CA THR A 111 22.80 5.02 17.99
C THR A 111 23.93 5.68 18.79
N LYS A 112 25.19 5.38 18.45
CA LYS A 112 26.40 6.06 18.93
C LYS A 112 27.06 6.95 17.86
N ASP A 113 26.63 6.86 16.60
CA ASP A 113 27.31 7.43 15.43
C ASP A 113 26.73 8.80 14.99
N VAL A 114 25.87 9.46 15.79
CA VAL A 114 25.15 10.71 15.41
C VAL A 114 26.07 11.76 14.77
N ALA A 115 27.20 12.08 15.40
CA ALA A 115 28.14 13.09 14.91
C ALA A 115 28.83 12.71 13.58
N LYS A 116 29.01 11.42 13.32
CA LYS A 116 29.57 10.88 12.06
C LYS A 116 28.54 10.92 10.92
N CYS A 117 27.26 10.87 11.26
CA CYS A 117 26.15 11.08 10.33
C CYS A 117 25.99 12.55 9.96
N THR A 118 25.98 13.49 10.93
CA THR A 118 25.84 14.92 10.63
C THR A 118 27.03 15.49 9.84
N VAL A 119 28.26 15.03 10.14
CA VAL A 119 29.47 15.38 9.36
C VAL A 119 29.40 14.90 7.89
N ARG A 120 28.52 13.95 7.56
CA ARG A 120 28.23 13.53 6.16
C ARG A 120 27.14 14.37 5.48
N GLY A 121 26.75 15.51 6.06
CA GLY A 121 25.77 16.43 5.47
C GLY A 121 24.31 15.98 5.63
N LYS A 122 24.01 15.16 6.63
CA LYS A 122 22.63 14.74 6.99
C LYS A 122 22.10 15.54 8.18
N ASN A 123 20.79 15.74 8.21
CA ASN A 123 20.16 16.53 9.28
C ASN A 123 20.27 15.79 10.62
N SER A 124 20.36 16.53 11.74
CA SER A 124 20.38 15.94 13.09
C SER A 124 19.23 14.96 13.31
N ASP A 125 18.07 15.32 12.78
CA ASP A 125 16.81 14.61 12.97
C ASP A 125 16.70 13.37 12.09
N GLU A 126 17.60 13.19 11.11
CA GLU A 126 17.73 11.95 10.32
C GLU A 126 18.75 10.98 10.97
N CYS A 127 19.61 11.48 11.87
CA CYS A 127 20.76 10.75 12.42
C CYS A 127 20.44 9.91 13.67
N TYR A 128 19.22 9.36 13.77
CA TYR A 128 18.78 8.44 14.81
C TYR A 128 18.77 6.97 14.31
N ASN A 129 18.39 6.00 15.17
CA ASN A 129 18.26 4.60 14.77
C ASN A 129 16.79 4.21 14.53
N TYR A 130 16.33 4.27 13.28
CA TYR A 130 14.97 3.85 12.93
C TYR A 130 14.92 2.34 12.73
N ILE A 131 14.09 1.63 13.51
CA ILE A 131 14.00 0.16 13.43
C ILE A 131 13.12 -0.23 12.23
N LYS A 132 13.77 -0.55 11.10
CA LYS A 132 13.13 -0.80 9.80
C LYS A 132 12.81 -2.27 9.52
N VAL A 133 13.54 -3.20 10.15
CA VAL A 133 13.24 -4.63 10.12
C VAL A 133 12.90 -5.09 11.53
N LEU A 134 11.79 -5.79 11.68
CA LEU A 134 11.46 -6.57 12.86
C LEU A 134 10.65 -7.79 12.40
N VAL A 135 11.21 -8.99 12.58
CA VAL A 135 10.61 -10.27 12.16
C VAL A 135 10.97 -11.39 13.15
N PRO A 136 10.17 -12.47 13.27
CA PRO A 136 10.64 -13.67 13.93
C PRO A 136 11.83 -14.28 13.16
N ARG A 137 12.84 -14.77 13.88
CA ARG A 137 13.92 -15.64 13.36
C ARG A 137 13.57 -17.11 13.59
N ASN A 138 12.97 -17.39 14.74
CA ASN A 138 12.45 -18.69 15.19
C ASN A 138 11.35 -18.39 16.25
N ASP A 139 10.90 -19.40 16.99
CA ASP A 139 9.80 -19.26 17.96
C ASP A 139 10.15 -18.49 19.26
N GLU A 140 11.44 -18.24 19.53
CA GLU A 140 11.93 -17.58 20.76
C GLU A 140 12.66 -16.24 20.50
N THR A 141 13.11 -16.01 19.26
CA THR A 141 14.06 -14.95 18.89
C THR A 141 13.49 -14.06 17.78
N LEU A 142 13.46 -12.75 18.01
CA LEU A 142 13.26 -11.71 17.00
C LEU A 142 14.58 -11.33 16.33
N PHE A 143 14.55 -11.09 15.03
CA PHE A 143 15.61 -10.40 14.31
C PHE A 143 15.17 -8.97 14.02
N ALA A 144 15.98 -8.00 14.45
CA ALA A 144 15.71 -6.58 14.27
C ALA A 144 16.88 -5.89 13.58
N CYS A 145 16.59 -4.98 12.66
CA CYS A 145 17.60 -4.11 12.05
C CYS A 145 17.11 -2.66 12.03
N GLY A 146 18.04 -1.73 12.21
CA GLY A 146 17.78 -0.30 12.11
C GLY A 146 18.83 0.46 11.33
N THR A 147 18.45 1.67 10.89
CA THR A 147 19.29 2.57 10.07
C THR A 147 20.57 2.99 10.79
N ASN A 148 20.54 3.02 12.12
CA ASN A 148 21.64 3.32 13.03
C ASN A 148 22.50 4.51 12.55
N ALA A 149 21.86 5.68 12.34
CA ALA A 149 22.49 6.88 11.80
C ALA A 149 23.27 6.65 10.48
N PHE A 150 22.60 6.08 9.48
CA PHE A 150 23.17 5.75 8.16
C PHE A 150 24.36 4.77 8.23
N ASN A 151 24.32 3.86 9.21
CA ASN A 151 25.26 2.76 9.38
C ASN A 151 24.49 1.45 9.67
N PRO A 152 23.70 0.92 8.71
CA PRO A 152 22.66 -0.06 8.98
C PRO A 152 23.19 -1.27 9.72
N THR A 153 22.51 -1.64 10.80
CA THR A 153 22.97 -2.68 11.75
C THR A 153 21.80 -3.58 12.13
N CYS A 154 22.07 -4.87 12.36
CA CYS A 154 21.11 -5.89 12.76
C CYS A 154 21.53 -6.58 14.07
N ARG A 155 20.56 -7.06 14.84
CA ARG A 155 20.73 -7.79 16.11
C ARG A 155 19.64 -8.84 16.28
N ASN A 156 19.91 -9.89 17.03
CA ASN A 156 18.86 -10.79 17.53
C ASN A 156 18.41 -10.34 18.94
N TYR A 157 17.16 -10.63 19.29
CA TYR A 157 16.55 -10.27 20.56
C TYR A 157 15.61 -11.38 21.06
N LYS A 158 15.63 -11.69 22.34
CA LYS A 158 14.70 -12.68 22.92
C LYS A 158 13.28 -12.12 22.98
N MET A 159 12.29 -12.85 22.47
CA MET A 159 10.88 -12.44 22.49
C MET A 159 10.35 -12.22 23.91
N SER A 160 10.91 -12.94 24.89
CA SER A 160 10.49 -12.98 26.28
C SER A 160 11.01 -11.84 27.15
N THR A 161 12.13 -11.19 26.79
CA THR A 161 12.76 -10.12 27.59
C THR A 161 13.18 -8.88 26.79
N LEU A 162 13.17 -8.95 25.46
CA LEU A 162 13.79 -7.96 24.55
C LEU A 162 15.28 -7.68 24.82
N GLU A 163 15.98 -8.60 25.48
CA GLU A 163 17.43 -8.56 25.64
C GLU A 163 18.13 -9.05 24.37
N GLN A 164 19.29 -8.45 24.05
CA GLN A 164 20.07 -8.81 22.86
C GLN A 164 20.65 -10.22 22.99
N GLU A 165 20.60 -10.98 21.89
CA GLU A 165 21.17 -12.31 21.78
C GLU A 165 22.26 -12.35 20.70
N GLY A 166 23.47 -12.74 21.10
CA GLY A 166 24.65 -12.77 20.23
C GLY A 166 25.18 -11.39 19.82
N GLU A 167 26.07 -11.40 18.85
CA GLU A 167 26.77 -10.21 18.36
C GLU A 167 25.95 -9.40 17.34
N GLU A 168 26.42 -8.19 17.04
CA GLU A 168 25.82 -7.35 15.99
C GLU A 168 26.20 -7.87 14.59
N VAL A 169 25.24 -7.81 13.67
CA VAL A 169 25.41 -8.22 12.28
C VAL A 169 25.30 -7.00 11.38
N VAL A 170 26.18 -6.89 10.37
CA VAL A 170 26.15 -5.80 9.38
C VAL A 170 24.76 -5.74 8.70
N GLY A 171 24.10 -4.59 8.74
CA GLY A 171 22.76 -4.40 8.17
C GLY A 171 22.74 -4.02 6.69
N GLN A 172 23.90 -3.78 6.06
CA GLN A 172 23.99 -3.53 4.62
C GLN A 172 23.27 -4.62 3.81
N ALA A 173 22.48 -4.24 2.80
CA ALA A 173 21.59 -5.09 2.01
C ALA A 173 20.46 -5.81 2.78
N ARG A 174 20.37 -5.65 4.11
CA ARG A 174 19.32 -6.21 4.99
C ARG A 174 18.37 -5.12 5.50
N CYS A 175 18.88 -3.90 5.67
CA CYS A 175 18.21 -2.73 6.22
C CYS A 175 18.66 -1.47 5.45
N PRO A 176 17.76 -0.51 5.17
CA PRO A 176 18.10 0.71 4.46
C PRO A 176 18.95 1.66 5.31
N PHE A 177 19.53 2.67 4.65
CA PHE A 177 20.30 3.74 5.28
C PHE A 177 19.41 4.86 5.82
N GLU A 178 18.27 5.11 5.18
CA GLU A 178 17.30 6.15 5.56
C GLU A 178 15.97 5.56 6.04
N SER A 179 15.29 6.28 6.93
CA SER A 179 13.96 5.88 7.43
C SER A 179 12.88 5.86 6.34
N ARG A 180 12.99 6.72 5.33
CA ARG A 180 12.04 6.86 4.22
C ARG A 180 12.27 5.87 3.06
N GLN A 181 13.41 5.16 3.03
CA GLN A 181 13.69 4.16 2.01
C GLN A 181 12.83 2.91 2.22
N SER A 182 12.33 2.33 1.12
CA SER A 182 11.57 1.08 1.14
C SER A 182 12.45 -0.10 1.54
N ASN A 183 11.90 -0.99 2.37
CA ASN A 183 12.58 -2.23 2.74
C ASN A 183 11.59 -3.35 3.05
N VAL A 184 12.02 -4.57 2.76
CA VAL A 184 11.30 -5.81 3.08
C VAL A 184 12.32 -6.82 3.62
N GLY A 185 11.89 -7.69 4.54
CA GLY A 185 12.66 -8.87 4.93
C GLY A 185 11.81 -9.89 5.67
N LEU A 186 12.24 -11.16 5.62
CA LEU A 186 11.66 -12.30 6.33
C LEU A 186 12.71 -13.42 6.48
N PHE A 187 12.48 -14.34 7.43
CA PHE A 187 13.11 -15.67 7.38
C PHE A 187 12.22 -16.63 6.60
N ALA A 188 12.83 -17.48 5.78
CA ALA A 188 12.16 -18.55 5.03
C ALA A 188 13.13 -19.72 4.84
N GLY A 189 12.70 -20.94 5.17
CA GLY A 189 13.56 -22.14 5.07
C GLY A 189 14.89 -22.08 5.84
N GLY A 190 15.01 -21.22 6.87
CA GLY A 190 16.23 -20.98 7.65
C GLY A 190 17.08 -19.78 7.20
N ASP A 191 16.89 -19.28 5.98
CA ASP A 191 17.64 -18.16 5.43
C ASP A 191 16.92 -16.81 5.65
N PHE A 192 17.67 -15.72 5.79
CA PHE A 192 17.12 -14.37 5.79
C PHE A 192 17.07 -13.80 4.37
N TYR A 193 15.86 -13.54 3.89
CA TYR A 193 15.56 -12.88 2.63
C TYR A 193 15.28 -11.39 2.88
N SER A 194 15.75 -10.52 2.00
CA SER A 194 15.59 -9.07 2.13
C SER A 194 15.59 -8.35 0.79
N ALA A 195 14.95 -7.19 0.74
CA ALA A 195 14.93 -6.31 -0.42
C ALA A 195 15.03 -4.85 0.02
N THR A 196 16.13 -4.18 -0.33
CA THR A 196 16.43 -2.78 0.06
C THR A 196 17.65 -2.25 -0.73
N MET A 197 18.31 -1.19 -0.26
CA MET A 197 19.51 -0.59 -0.87
C MET A 197 20.81 -1.15 -0.25
N THR A 198 21.91 -1.23 -1.02
CA THR A 198 23.23 -1.62 -0.48
C THR A 198 24.14 -0.45 -0.15
N ASP A 199 23.86 0.75 -0.63
CA ASP A 199 24.74 1.91 -0.55
C ASP A 199 24.05 3.16 0.00
N PHE A 200 24.87 4.07 0.57
CA PHE A 200 24.42 5.34 1.16
C PHE A 200 23.71 6.27 0.14
N LEU A 201 24.00 6.12 -1.16
CA LEU A 201 23.37 6.91 -2.23
C LEU A 201 22.10 6.25 -2.81
N ALA A 202 21.68 5.09 -2.29
CA ALA A 202 20.53 4.31 -2.78
C ALA A 202 20.58 3.96 -4.28
N SER A 203 21.78 3.81 -4.85
CA SER A 203 21.98 3.48 -6.27
C SER A 203 21.91 1.99 -6.59
N ASP A 204 22.20 1.13 -5.62
CA ASP A 204 22.21 -0.33 -5.77
C ASP A 204 21.06 -0.98 -4.98
N ALA A 205 19.88 -0.94 -5.58
CA ALA A 205 18.71 -1.67 -5.10
C ALA A 205 18.88 -3.18 -5.34
N VAL A 206 18.60 -3.99 -4.32
CA VAL A 206 18.89 -5.43 -4.33
C VAL A 206 17.73 -6.26 -3.77
N ILE A 207 17.54 -7.46 -4.31
CA ILE A 207 16.88 -8.57 -3.61
C ILE A 207 17.97 -9.58 -3.24
N TYR A 208 18.06 -9.89 -1.95
CA TYR A 208 19.25 -10.45 -1.29
C TYR A 208 18.87 -11.58 -0.31
N ARG A 209 19.74 -12.59 -0.20
CA ARG A 209 19.62 -13.66 0.80
C ARG A 209 20.94 -13.90 1.51
N SER A 210 20.87 -14.11 2.83
CA SER A 210 22.02 -14.38 3.69
C SER A 210 21.60 -14.98 5.04
N LEU A 211 22.54 -15.14 5.98
CA LEU A 211 22.31 -15.63 7.35
C LEU A 211 21.83 -17.09 7.49
N GLY A 212 21.81 -17.84 6.38
CA GLY A 212 21.75 -19.29 6.36
C GLY A 212 23.09 -19.93 6.74
N GLU A 213 23.03 -21.13 7.32
CA GLU A 213 24.22 -21.87 7.76
C GLU A 213 24.90 -22.60 6.60
N SER A 214 24.12 -23.18 5.68
CA SER A 214 24.60 -23.91 4.50
C SER A 214 24.34 -23.19 3.18
N SER A 215 23.37 -22.27 3.14
CA SER A 215 22.98 -21.54 1.94
C SER A 215 23.98 -20.44 1.56
N PRO A 216 24.43 -20.36 0.29
CA PRO A 216 25.28 -19.26 -0.14
C PRO A 216 24.54 -17.93 -0.14
N VAL A 217 25.29 -16.86 0.11
CA VAL A 217 24.83 -15.48 -0.09
C VAL A 217 24.56 -15.24 -1.58
N LEU A 218 23.34 -14.79 -1.91
CA LEU A 218 22.90 -14.51 -3.28
C LEU A 218 22.28 -13.11 -3.39
N ARG A 219 22.43 -12.49 -4.56
CA ARG A 219 21.85 -11.17 -4.88
C ARG A 219 21.31 -11.08 -6.31
N THR A 220 20.49 -10.06 -6.58
CA THR A 220 20.18 -9.63 -7.95
C THR A 220 21.41 -9.01 -8.63
N VAL A 221 21.48 -9.07 -9.97
CA VAL A 221 22.60 -8.52 -10.74
C VAL A 221 22.72 -7.01 -10.50
N LYS A 222 23.94 -6.54 -10.25
CA LYS A 222 24.21 -5.13 -9.90
C LYS A 222 24.02 -4.23 -11.13
N TYR A 223 23.28 -3.13 -10.97
CA TYR A 223 23.04 -2.11 -12.00
C TYR A 223 22.39 -2.61 -13.31
N ASP A 224 21.75 -3.79 -13.31
CA ASP A 224 20.99 -4.30 -14.45
C ASP A 224 19.52 -3.89 -14.35
N SER A 225 19.10 -2.94 -15.19
CA SER A 225 17.74 -2.40 -15.18
C SER A 225 16.68 -3.39 -15.68
N LYS A 226 17.05 -4.47 -16.39
CA LYS A 226 16.11 -5.57 -16.68
C LYS A 226 15.73 -6.31 -15.40
N TRP A 227 16.67 -6.44 -14.46
CA TRP A 227 16.44 -7.09 -13.17
C TRP A 227 15.64 -6.19 -12.22
N LEU A 228 16.10 -4.98 -11.94
CA LEU A 228 15.44 -4.02 -11.06
C LEU A 228 15.69 -2.58 -11.53
N ARG A 229 14.65 -1.75 -11.65
CA ARG A 229 14.81 -0.35 -12.08
C ARG A 229 14.06 0.65 -11.19
N GLU A 230 14.81 1.34 -10.32
CA GLU A 230 14.27 2.23 -9.27
C GLU A 230 13.11 1.58 -8.47
N PRO A 231 13.30 0.37 -7.89
CA PRO A 231 12.21 -0.34 -7.23
C PRO A 231 11.84 0.25 -5.86
N HIS A 232 10.56 0.22 -5.54
CA HIS A 232 10.01 0.50 -4.22
C HIS A 232 9.44 -0.80 -3.63
N PHE A 233 10.17 -1.41 -2.69
CA PHE A 233 9.83 -2.72 -2.11
C PHE A 233 8.73 -2.61 -1.05
N LEU A 234 7.68 -3.44 -1.18
CA LEU A 234 6.45 -3.30 -0.37
C LEU A 234 6.20 -4.50 0.55
N HIS A 235 6.27 -5.73 0.02
CA HIS A 235 6.03 -6.94 0.82
C HIS A 235 6.78 -8.16 0.28
N ALA A 236 6.93 -9.21 1.09
CA ALA A 236 7.43 -10.51 0.63
C ALA A 236 6.85 -11.66 1.46
N ILE A 237 6.74 -12.83 0.83
CA ILE A 237 5.96 -13.97 1.29
C ILE A 237 6.71 -15.28 0.99
N GLU A 238 6.82 -16.17 1.97
CA GLU A 238 7.17 -17.58 1.72
C GLU A 238 5.91 -18.35 1.29
N TYR A 239 5.96 -19.04 0.14
CA TYR A 239 4.88 -19.92 -0.29
C TYR A 239 5.38 -21.05 -1.19
N GLY A 240 5.06 -22.30 -0.84
CA GLY A 240 5.58 -23.49 -1.53
C GLY A 240 7.11 -23.54 -1.51
N ASN A 241 7.72 -23.73 -2.68
CA ASN A 241 9.18 -23.79 -2.86
C ASN A 241 9.86 -22.44 -3.07
N TYR A 242 9.10 -21.33 -3.05
CA TYR A 242 9.59 -20.00 -3.41
C TYR A 242 9.44 -18.96 -2.29
N VAL A 243 10.22 -17.88 -2.40
CA VAL A 243 9.93 -16.59 -1.76
C VAL A 243 9.51 -15.61 -2.85
N TYR A 244 8.36 -14.96 -2.65
CA TYR A 244 7.81 -13.96 -3.55
C TYR A 244 8.08 -12.56 -3.01
N PHE A 245 8.44 -11.63 -3.89
CA PHE A 245 8.68 -10.22 -3.57
C PHE A 245 7.72 -9.34 -4.36
N PHE A 246 7.08 -8.40 -3.67
CA PHE A 246 6.09 -7.49 -4.21
C PHE A 246 6.61 -6.05 -4.11
N PHE A 247 6.65 -5.37 -5.24
CA PHE A 247 7.26 -4.04 -5.39
C PHE A 247 6.69 -3.31 -6.59
N SER A 248 6.88 -1.99 -6.67
CA SER A 248 6.70 -1.24 -7.91
C SER A 248 8.06 -0.80 -8.47
N GLU A 249 8.19 -0.68 -9.78
CA GLU A 249 9.43 -0.25 -10.47
C GLU A 249 9.09 0.52 -11.75
N ILE A 250 10.09 1.13 -12.40
CA ILE A 250 9.91 1.69 -13.74
C ILE A 250 9.82 0.56 -14.76
N ALA A 251 8.75 0.56 -15.54
CA ALA A 251 8.50 -0.40 -16.60
C ALA A 251 9.54 -0.25 -17.73
N VAL A 252 10.45 -1.23 -17.86
CA VAL A 252 11.41 -1.29 -18.97
C VAL A 252 10.72 -1.55 -20.31
N GLU A 253 9.55 -2.19 -20.28
CA GLU A 253 8.73 -2.53 -21.43
C GLU A 253 7.95 -1.34 -22.04
N TYR A 254 7.87 -0.19 -21.34
CA TYR A 254 7.05 0.97 -21.73
C TYR A 254 7.88 2.27 -21.85
N THR A 255 9.22 2.19 -21.84
CA THR A 255 10.14 3.35 -21.84
C THR A 255 9.98 4.30 -23.03
N THR A 256 9.54 3.79 -24.18
CA THR A 256 9.25 4.58 -25.39
C THR A 256 8.08 5.55 -25.20
N LEU A 257 7.25 5.35 -24.15
CA LEU A 257 6.15 6.23 -23.75
C LEU A 257 6.48 7.06 -22.49
N GLY A 258 7.73 7.00 -21.99
CA GLY A 258 8.21 7.76 -20.84
C GLY A 258 8.41 6.94 -19.56
N LYS A 259 8.42 7.62 -18.39
CA LYS A 259 8.61 6.99 -17.08
C LYS A 259 7.28 6.47 -16.52
N VAL A 260 6.86 5.31 -17.01
CA VAL A 260 5.72 4.54 -16.47
C VAL A 260 6.18 3.67 -15.29
N VAL A 261 5.41 3.65 -14.20
CA VAL A 261 5.63 2.76 -13.05
C VAL A 261 4.67 1.58 -13.12
N PHE A 262 5.15 0.35 -12.94
CA PHE A 262 4.33 -0.87 -12.84
C PHE A 262 4.59 -1.62 -11.54
N SER A 263 3.53 -2.22 -10.99
CA SER A 263 3.60 -3.18 -9.88
C SER A 263 4.00 -4.57 -10.36
N ARG A 264 4.83 -5.23 -9.57
CA ARG A 264 5.43 -6.53 -9.83
C ARG A 264 5.16 -7.52 -8.70
N VAL A 265 5.07 -8.78 -9.10
CA VAL A 265 5.50 -9.90 -8.26
C VAL A 265 6.75 -10.51 -8.89
N ALA A 266 7.75 -10.80 -8.08
CA ALA A 266 8.91 -11.62 -8.45
C ALA A 266 9.00 -12.85 -7.56
N ARG A 267 9.67 -13.91 -8.02
CA ARG A 267 9.94 -15.11 -7.21
C ARG A 267 11.42 -15.49 -7.25
N VAL A 268 11.88 -16.18 -6.21
CA VAL A 268 13.16 -16.91 -6.16
C VAL A 268 12.95 -18.27 -5.47
N CYS A 269 13.69 -19.30 -5.89
CA CYS A 269 13.66 -20.62 -5.26
C CYS A 269 14.34 -20.60 -3.90
N LYS A 270 13.74 -21.23 -2.89
CA LYS A 270 14.37 -21.33 -1.55
C LYS A 270 15.70 -22.08 -1.57
N ASN A 271 15.81 -23.11 -2.42
CA ASN A 271 17.02 -23.93 -2.60
C ASN A 271 17.97 -23.42 -3.71
N ASP A 272 17.83 -22.17 -4.18
CA ASP A 272 18.81 -21.57 -5.09
C ASP A 272 20.19 -21.53 -4.42
N ASN A 273 21.22 -21.93 -5.14
CA ASN A 273 22.60 -22.03 -4.67
C ASN A 273 23.56 -21.16 -5.49
N GLY A 274 23.03 -20.30 -6.38
CA GLY A 274 23.83 -19.58 -7.36
C GLY A 274 24.11 -20.44 -8.59
N GLY A 275 24.66 -19.79 -9.63
CA GLY A 275 24.94 -20.42 -10.91
C GLY A 275 26.28 -21.15 -10.99
N SER A 276 26.70 -21.48 -12.21
CA SER A 276 28.01 -22.07 -12.46
C SER A 276 29.12 -21.03 -12.19
N PRO A 277 30.39 -21.45 -11.98
CA PRO A 277 31.54 -20.54 -11.90
C PRO A 277 31.77 -19.67 -13.15
N ARG A 278 31.02 -19.91 -14.24
CA ARG A 278 31.07 -19.14 -15.49
C ARG A 278 29.90 -18.15 -15.59
N VAL A 279 28.74 -18.46 -15.02
CA VAL A 279 27.51 -17.67 -15.15
C VAL A 279 26.72 -17.67 -13.84
N LEU A 280 26.46 -16.47 -13.28
CA LEU A 280 25.62 -16.24 -12.08
C LEU A 280 26.11 -16.87 -10.74
N GLU A 281 27.39 -17.24 -10.57
CA GLU A 281 27.93 -17.90 -9.34
C GLU A 281 27.40 -17.36 -7.99
N ARG A 282 27.29 -16.03 -7.82
CA ARG A 282 26.80 -15.36 -6.58
C ARG A 282 25.49 -14.59 -6.77
N TYR A 283 24.74 -14.96 -7.81
CA TYR A 283 23.51 -14.31 -8.22
C TYR A 283 22.38 -15.34 -8.32
N TRP A 284 21.13 -14.87 -8.21
CA TRP A 284 19.96 -15.75 -8.35
C TRP A 284 19.95 -16.47 -9.71
N THR A 285 19.66 -17.77 -9.69
CA THR A 285 19.41 -18.60 -10.89
C THR A 285 17.92 -18.81 -11.16
N SER A 286 17.08 -18.32 -10.24
CA SER A 286 15.63 -18.50 -10.22
C SER A 286 14.81 -17.21 -10.26
N PHE A 287 15.47 -16.03 -10.30
CA PHE A 287 14.80 -14.73 -10.28
C PHE A 287 14.01 -14.47 -11.57
N LEU A 288 12.69 -14.38 -11.45
CA LEU A 288 11.76 -13.95 -12.49
C LEU A 288 10.76 -12.94 -11.91
N LYS A 289 10.26 -12.00 -12.72
CA LYS A 289 9.21 -11.03 -12.36
C LYS A 289 8.10 -10.91 -13.41
N ALA A 290 6.87 -10.67 -12.97
CA ALA A 290 5.68 -10.45 -13.80
C ALA A 290 4.93 -9.18 -13.36
N ARG A 291 4.18 -8.54 -14.27
CA ARG A 291 3.29 -7.41 -13.95
C ARG A 291 2.05 -7.92 -13.20
N LEU A 292 1.61 -7.20 -12.17
CA LEU A 292 0.29 -7.40 -11.54
C LEU A 292 -0.76 -6.57 -12.28
N ASN A 293 -1.83 -7.18 -12.76
CA ASN A 293 -2.90 -6.45 -13.46
C ASN A 293 -4.09 -6.14 -12.52
N CYS A 294 -4.13 -4.92 -11.98
CA CYS A 294 -5.29 -4.35 -11.31
C CYS A 294 -5.92 -3.27 -12.20
N SER A 295 -6.97 -3.60 -12.95
CA SER A 295 -7.58 -2.71 -13.93
C SER A 295 -9.10 -2.87 -14.03
N VAL A 296 -9.82 -1.79 -14.27
CA VAL A 296 -11.24 -1.84 -14.64
C VAL A 296 -11.36 -2.15 -16.15
N PRO A 297 -12.07 -3.22 -16.55
CA PRO A 297 -12.28 -3.57 -17.95
C PRO A 297 -13.35 -2.69 -18.62
N GLY A 298 -13.18 -2.43 -19.91
CA GLY A 298 -14.06 -1.66 -20.79
C GLY A 298 -13.42 -1.51 -22.18
N ASP A 299 -13.97 -0.64 -23.03
CA ASP A 299 -13.45 -0.35 -24.39
C ASP A 299 -11.95 0.03 -24.38
N SER A 300 -11.46 0.54 -23.26
CA SER A 300 -10.05 0.60 -22.91
C SER A 300 -9.89 0.40 -21.39
N PHE A 301 -8.90 -0.41 -21.01
CA PHE A 301 -8.64 -0.74 -19.60
C PHE A 301 -8.11 0.47 -18.83
N PHE A 302 -8.70 0.76 -17.67
CA PHE A 302 -8.17 1.76 -16.73
C PHE A 302 -7.33 1.06 -15.65
N TYR A 303 -6.03 1.36 -15.59
CA TYR A 303 -5.08 0.66 -14.71
C TYR A 303 -4.79 1.41 -13.40
N PHE A 304 -4.70 0.65 -12.31
CA PHE A 304 -4.15 1.11 -11.03
C PHE A 304 -2.76 0.49 -10.87
N ASP A 305 -1.75 1.10 -11.49
CA ASP A 305 -0.43 0.48 -11.64
C ASP A 305 0.43 0.45 -10.37
N VAL A 306 0.11 1.22 -9.32
CA VAL A 306 1.01 1.45 -8.18
C VAL A 306 0.45 0.87 -6.87
N LEU A 307 0.89 -0.34 -6.54
CA LEU A 307 0.66 -1.00 -5.24
C LEU A 307 1.13 -0.10 -4.08
N GLN A 308 0.40 -0.12 -2.97
CA GLN A 308 0.69 0.63 -1.74
C GLN A 308 0.85 -0.28 -0.52
N SER A 309 0.08 -1.37 -0.45
CA SER A 309 0.13 -2.37 0.63
C SER A 309 -0.50 -3.68 0.16
N LEU A 310 -0.11 -4.79 0.78
CA LEU A 310 -0.47 -6.16 0.38
C LEU A 310 -0.61 -7.04 1.64
N THR A 311 -1.58 -7.94 1.64
CA THR A 311 -1.73 -8.94 2.71
C THR A 311 -0.67 -10.04 2.62
N ASN A 312 -0.51 -10.82 3.70
CA ASN A 312 -0.01 -12.19 3.61
C ASN A 312 -0.98 -13.08 2.80
N VAL A 313 -0.63 -14.35 2.57
CA VAL A 313 -1.55 -15.30 1.92
C VAL A 313 -2.77 -15.53 2.81
N LEU A 314 -3.95 -15.33 2.22
CA LEU A 314 -5.26 -15.54 2.81
C LEU A 314 -5.98 -16.66 2.05
N GLN A 315 -7.03 -17.22 2.65
CA GLN A 315 -7.96 -18.11 1.96
C GLN A 315 -9.18 -17.32 1.52
N ILE A 316 -9.34 -17.16 0.21
CA ILE A 316 -10.46 -16.44 -0.42
C ILE A 316 -11.16 -17.42 -1.35
N ASN A 317 -12.44 -17.68 -1.13
CA ASN A 317 -13.21 -18.71 -1.85
C ASN A 317 -12.53 -20.10 -1.79
N HIS A 318 -11.88 -20.41 -0.67
CA HIS A 318 -11.07 -21.62 -0.44
C HIS A 318 -9.84 -21.80 -1.37
N ARG A 319 -9.43 -20.74 -2.11
CA ARG A 319 -8.21 -20.70 -2.94
C ARG A 319 -7.20 -19.72 -2.31
N PRO A 320 -5.90 -20.06 -2.23
CA PRO A 320 -4.88 -19.17 -1.65
C PRO A 320 -4.70 -17.89 -2.46
N ALA A 321 -4.83 -16.72 -1.83
CA ALA A 321 -4.77 -15.41 -2.48
C ALA A 321 -4.02 -14.36 -1.66
N VAL A 322 -3.55 -13.30 -2.32
CA VAL A 322 -3.11 -12.05 -1.69
C VAL A 322 -4.02 -10.90 -2.14
N LEU A 323 -4.35 -9.99 -1.21
CA LEU A 323 -5.16 -8.80 -1.49
C LEU A 323 -4.26 -7.56 -1.42
N GLY A 324 -4.28 -6.73 -2.47
CA GLY A 324 -3.43 -5.55 -2.60
C GLY A 324 -4.21 -4.28 -2.88
N VAL A 325 -3.76 -3.19 -2.26
CA VAL A 325 -4.26 -1.82 -2.50
C VAL A 325 -3.39 -1.17 -3.56
N PHE A 326 -4.01 -0.69 -4.63
CA PHE A 326 -3.34 -0.05 -5.76
C PHE A 326 -3.85 1.38 -5.94
N THR A 327 -3.03 2.23 -6.53
CA THR A 327 -3.38 3.61 -6.85
C THR A 327 -2.99 3.97 -8.28
N THR A 328 -3.62 5.01 -8.81
CA THR A 328 -3.15 5.69 -10.02
C THR A 328 -1.75 6.26 -9.83
N GLN A 329 -1.01 6.43 -10.92
CA GLN A 329 0.37 6.93 -10.91
C GLN A 329 0.47 8.36 -10.36
N ALA A 330 1.70 8.82 -10.07
CA ALA A 330 1.92 10.21 -9.66
C ALA A 330 1.45 11.19 -10.76
N ASN A 331 1.02 12.39 -10.36
CA ASN A 331 0.50 13.45 -11.25
C ASN A 331 -0.69 13.07 -12.14
N SER A 332 -1.31 11.90 -11.89
CA SER A 332 -2.57 11.47 -12.52
C SER A 332 -3.79 11.91 -11.69
N ILE A 333 -5.00 11.77 -12.24
CA ILE A 333 -6.24 11.86 -11.44
C ILE A 333 -6.15 10.86 -10.29
N THR A 334 -6.47 11.29 -9.07
CA THR A 334 -6.42 10.44 -7.87
C THR A 334 -7.45 9.32 -7.97
N GLY A 335 -6.98 8.08 -7.91
CA GLY A 335 -7.83 6.90 -7.80
C GLY A 335 -7.12 5.80 -7.03
N SER A 336 -7.90 5.00 -6.31
CA SER A 336 -7.47 3.81 -5.58
C SER A 336 -8.37 2.63 -5.92
N ALA A 337 -7.80 1.42 -5.86
CA ALA A 337 -8.49 0.16 -6.10
C ALA A 337 -7.97 -0.94 -5.17
N VAL A 338 -8.78 -1.98 -4.97
CA VAL A 338 -8.32 -3.20 -4.28
C VAL A 338 -8.57 -4.41 -5.17
N CYS A 339 -7.49 -5.17 -5.40
CA CYS A 339 -7.48 -6.37 -6.23
C CYS A 339 -6.96 -7.56 -5.42
N GLY A 340 -7.61 -8.71 -5.58
CA GLY A 340 -7.03 -10.00 -5.18
C GLY A 340 -6.21 -10.61 -6.31
N PHE A 341 -5.25 -11.45 -5.97
CA PHE A 341 -4.50 -12.31 -6.91
C PHE A 341 -4.35 -13.70 -6.29
N TYR A 342 -4.72 -14.76 -7.02
CA TYR A 342 -4.54 -16.13 -6.54
C TYR A 342 -3.10 -16.61 -6.75
N MET A 343 -2.55 -17.38 -5.80
CA MET A 343 -1.14 -17.79 -5.82
C MET A 343 -0.79 -18.73 -6.98
N ASP A 344 -1.75 -19.51 -7.45
CA ASP A 344 -1.61 -20.39 -8.62
C ASP A 344 -1.80 -19.66 -9.96
N ASP A 345 -2.53 -18.54 -9.99
CA ASP A 345 -2.55 -17.63 -11.16
C ASP A 345 -1.24 -16.81 -11.26
N ILE A 346 -0.60 -16.50 -10.12
CA ILE A 346 0.79 -15.99 -10.06
C ILE A 346 1.77 -17.03 -10.64
N GLU A 347 1.70 -18.29 -10.18
CA GLU A 347 2.56 -19.37 -10.70
C GLU A 347 2.32 -19.67 -12.18
N LYS A 348 1.07 -19.56 -12.66
CA LYS A 348 0.74 -19.66 -14.08
C LYS A 348 1.52 -18.63 -14.92
N ALA A 349 1.58 -17.37 -14.48
CA ALA A 349 2.30 -16.32 -15.21
C ALA A 349 3.82 -16.61 -15.29
N PHE A 350 4.44 -17.15 -14.24
CA PHE A 350 5.85 -17.58 -14.27
C PHE A 350 6.11 -18.83 -15.13
N ASN A 351 5.08 -19.64 -15.38
CA ASN A 351 5.12 -20.74 -16.35
C ASN A 351 4.75 -20.31 -17.78
N GLY A 352 4.29 -19.07 -17.98
CA GLY A 352 4.00 -18.44 -19.27
C GLY A 352 5.26 -17.99 -20.03
N LYS A 353 5.10 -17.26 -21.13
CA LYS A 353 6.25 -16.87 -21.98
C LYS A 353 7.14 -15.81 -21.33
N PHE A 354 8.44 -15.84 -21.62
CA PHE A 354 9.37 -14.77 -21.27
C PHE A 354 9.24 -13.58 -22.24
N LYS A 355 9.60 -12.37 -21.80
CA LYS A 355 9.57 -11.14 -22.61
C LYS A 355 10.98 -10.77 -23.08
N GLU A 356 11.18 -10.64 -24.38
CA GLU A 356 12.42 -10.13 -24.98
C GLU A 356 12.29 -8.71 -25.53
N GLN A 357 13.43 -8.04 -25.65
CA GLN A 357 13.63 -6.88 -26.51
C GLN A 357 14.90 -7.13 -27.33
N ARG A 358 14.78 -7.22 -28.65
CA ARG A 358 15.86 -7.68 -29.55
C ARG A 358 16.99 -6.66 -29.73
N ASN A 359 16.63 -5.37 -29.69
CA ASN A 359 17.52 -4.22 -29.63
C ASN A 359 16.75 -3.04 -29.00
N SER A 360 17.41 -1.94 -28.67
CA SER A 360 16.82 -0.79 -27.96
C SER A 360 15.59 -0.18 -28.63
N GLU A 361 15.53 -0.21 -29.96
CA GLU A 361 14.45 0.37 -30.77
C GLU A 361 13.30 -0.61 -31.04
N SER A 362 13.48 -1.89 -30.71
CA SER A 362 12.46 -2.92 -30.92
C SER A 362 11.36 -2.84 -29.87
N ALA A 363 10.12 -3.09 -30.28
CA ALA A 363 9.04 -3.41 -29.36
C ALA A 363 9.38 -4.65 -28.52
N TRP A 364 8.83 -4.73 -27.31
CA TRP A 364 8.95 -5.91 -26.45
C TRP A 364 8.00 -7.00 -26.90
N THR A 365 8.51 -8.23 -27.06
CA THR A 365 7.77 -9.36 -27.63
C THR A 365 7.95 -10.64 -26.81
N PRO A 366 7.00 -11.58 -26.82
CA PRO A 366 7.20 -12.91 -26.25
C PRO A 366 8.33 -13.66 -26.93
N VAL A 367 9.18 -14.30 -26.15
CA VAL A 367 10.16 -15.29 -26.61
C VAL A 367 9.42 -16.52 -27.14
N LEU A 368 9.99 -17.14 -28.20
CA LEU A 368 9.49 -18.40 -28.76
C LEU A 368 9.90 -19.57 -27.85
N GLU A 369 8.99 -20.50 -27.56
CA GLU A 369 9.28 -21.59 -26.60
C GLU A 369 10.36 -22.55 -27.14
N GLU A 370 10.54 -22.61 -28.46
CA GLU A 370 11.65 -23.31 -29.14
C GLU A 370 13.04 -22.72 -28.81
N GLN A 371 13.10 -21.49 -28.31
CA GLN A 371 14.31 -20.79 -27.86
C GLN A 371 14.52 -20.86 -26.34
N VAL A 372 13.60 -21.49 -25.60
CA VAL A 372 13.70 -21.64 -24.14
C VAL A 372 14.54 -22.89 -23.82
N PRO A 373 15.71 -22.73 -23.16
CA PRO A 373 16.62 -23.85 -22.90
C PRO A 373 16.08 -24.81 -21.83
N LYS A 374 16.73 -25.98 -21.70
CA LYS A 374 16.35 -27.04 -20.75
C LYS A 374 17.50 -27.31 -19.76
N PRO A 375 17.24 -27.36 -18.43
CA PRO A 375 15.96 -27.23 -17.76
C PRO A 375 15.39 -25.81 -17.89
N ARG A 376 14.07 -25.66 -17.74
CA ARG A 376 13.39 -24.39 -18.02
C ARG A 376 13.86 -23.31 -17.04
N PRO A 377 14.34 -22.14 -17.52
CA PRO A 377 14.73 -21.01 -16.68
C PRO A 377 13.70 -20.70 -15.58
N GLY A 378 14.18 -20.48 -14.35
CA GLY A 378 13.31 -20.24 -13.18
C GLY A 378 12.72 -21.49 -12.52
N SER A 379 13.12 -22.71 -12.93
CA SER A 379 12.82 -23.96 -12.22
C SER A 379 13.78 -24.17 -11.03
N CYS A 380 13.26 -24.63 -9.89
CA CYS A 380 14.10 -24.99 -8.74
C CYS A 380 14.84 -26.31 -8.98
N ALA A 381 16.09 -26.41 -8.53
CA ALA A 381 16.85 -27.66 -8.63
C ALA A 381 16.15 -28.79 -7.87
N GLY A 382 16.08 -29.99 -8.45
CA GLY A 382 15.35 -31.13 -7.89
C GLY A 382 13.84 -31.14 -8.20
N GLU A 383 13.29 -30.08 -8.79
CA GLU A 383 11.85 -29.92 -9.03
C GLU A 383 11.47 -29.90 -10.51
N GLY A 384 10.34 -30.52 -10.86
CA GLY A 384 9.72 -30.43 -12.19
C GLY A 384 10.70 -30.65 -13.36
N SER A 385 10.88 -29.63 -14.22
CA SER A 385 11.78 -29.72 -15.38
C SER A 385 13.27 -29.82 -15.03
N ALA A 386 13.63 -29.54 -13.77
CA ALA A 386 14.98 -29.55 -13.22
C ALA A 386 15.23 -30.71 -12.23
N ALA A 387 14.34 -31.72 -12.18
CA ALA A 387 14.42 -32.86 -11.26
C ALA A 387 15.73 -33.67 -11.35
N THR A 388 16.45 -33.62 -12.47
CA THR A 388 17.76 -34.27 -12.65
C THR A 388 18.93 -33.51 -12.02
N TYR A 389 18.75 -32.23 -11.65
CA TYR A 389 19.81 -31.36 -11.14
C TYR A 389 19.74 -31.28 -9.61
N LYS A 390 20.83 -31.66 -8.91
CA LYS A 390 20.89 -31.62 -7.45
C LYS A 390 21.11 -30.21 -6.86
N SER A 391 21.58 -29.27 -7.67
CA SER A 391 21.83 -27.88 -7.28
C SER A 391 21.90 -26.99 -8.51
N SER A 392 21.50 -25.72 -8.39
CA SER A 392 21.54 -24.72 -9.46
C SER A 392 22.95 -24.46 -10.01
N THR A 393 23.99 -24.71 -9.20
CA THR A 393 25.39 -24.61 -9.61
C THR A 393 25.76 -25.61 -10.73
N THR A 394 24.91 -26.61 -10.96
CA THR A 394 25.05 -27.61 -12.03
C THR A 394 24.15 -27.35 -13.26
N PHE A 395 23.40 -26.24 -13.29
CA PHE A 395 22.61 -25.88 -14.46
C PHE A 395 23.50 -25.53 -15.68
N PRO A 396 23.02 -25.78 -16.91
CA PRO A 396 23.74 -25.37 -18.12
C PRO A 396 23.93 -23.86 -18.19
N ASP A 397 25.10 -23.43 -18.69
CA ASP A 397 25.40 -22.01 -18.90
C ASP A 397 24.38 -21.33 -19.84
N GLU A 398 23.74 -22.08 -20.74
CA GLU A 398 22.67 -21.61 -21.62
C GLU A 398 21.43 -21.17 -20.81
N THR A 399 20.91 -22.03 -19.93
CA THR A 399 19.80 -21.72 -19.00
C THR A 399 20.14 -20.52 -18.11
N LEU A 400 21.38 -20.48 -17.59
CA LEU A 400 21.85 -19.40 -16.72
C LEU A 400 22.04 -18.06 -17.47
N THR A 401 22.48 -18.11 -18.74
CA THR A 401 22.62 -16.91 -19.58
C THR A 401 21.24 -16.40 -20.01
N PHE A 402 20.31 -17.31 -20.34
CA PHE A 402 18.94 -16.98 -20.68
C PHE A 402 18.24 -16.25 -19.53
N ILE A 403 18.23 -16.80 -18.30
CA ILE A 403 17.52 -16.15 -17.18
C ILE A 403 18.14 -14.79 -16.83
N LYS A 404 19.47 -14.64 -16.98
CA LYS A 404 20.15 -13.36 -16.82
C LYS A 404 19.65 -12.30 -17.81
N SER A 405 19.36 -12.70 -19.05
CA SER A 405 18.94 -11.81 -20.15
C SER A 405 17.44 -11.53 -20.19
N TYR A 406 16.61 -12.44 -19.68
CA TYR A 406 15.15 -12.44 -19.77
C TYR A 406 14.45 -12.67 -18.40
N PRO A 407 14.67 -11.83 -17.38
CA PRO A 407 14.04 -11.99 -16.05
C PRO A 407 12.55 -11.57 -16.01
N LEU A 408 11.99 -11.04 -17.10
CA LEU A 408 10.62 -10.51 -17.18
C LEU A 408 9.71 -11.49 -17.93
N MET A 409 8.54 -11.80 -17.36
CA MET A 409 7.48 -12.57 -18.04
C MET A 409 6.69 -11.67 -19.00
N ASP A 410 6.18 -12.24 -20.09
CA ASP A 410 5.38 -11.53 -21.09
C ASP A 410 3.96 -11.25 -20.58
N GLU A 411 3.34 -12.26 -19.96
CA GLU A 411 2.00 -12.20 -19.36
C GLU A 411 1.99 -11.45 -18.01
N SER A 412 0.91 -10.71 -17.76
CA SER A 412 0.60 -10.16 -16.45
C SER A 412 -0.27 -11.12 -15.64
N VAL A 413 -0.05 -11.19 -14.33
CA VAL A 413 -0.95 -11.90 -13.41
C VAL A 413 -2.33 -11.22 -13.42
N PRO A 414 -3.42 -11.94 -13.75
CA PRO A 414 -4.77 -11.39 -13.69
C PRO A 414 -5.21 -11.18 -12.24
N SER A 415 -6.04 -10.17 -12.00
CA SER A 415 -6.75 -10.02 -10.73
C SER A 415 -7.96 -10.96 -10.67
N VAL A 416 -8.43 -11.27 -9.46
CA VAL A 416 -9.63 -12.09 -9.24
C VAL A 416 -10.82 -11.50 -10.01
N ASN A 417 -11.43 -12.31 -10.89
CA ASN A 417 -12.52 -11.93 -11.80
C ASN A 417 -12.19 -10.74 -12.75
N ASP A 418 -10.90 -10.55 -13.06
CA ASP A 418 -10.36 -9.55 -13.99
C ASP A 418 -10.81 -8.10 -13.71
N ARG A 419 -10.98 -7.76 -12.42
CA ARG A 419 -11.32 -6.41 -11.96
C ARG A 419 -10.98 -6.18 -10.48
N PRO A 420 -10.86 -4.92 -10.02
CA PRO A 420 -10.96 -4.60 -8.60
C PRO A 420 -12.31 -5.03 -8.02
N PHE A 421 -12.32 -5.49 -6.76
CA PHE A 421 -13.58 -5.68 -6.02
C PHE A 421 -14.03 -4.39 -5.31
N PHE A 422 -13.15 -3.39 -5.17
CA PHE A 422 -13.47 -2.07 -4.63
C PHE A 422 -12.67 -0.98 -5.35
N THR A 423 -13.28 0.19 -5.56
CA THR A 423 -12.67 1.39 -6.17
C THR A 423 -13.06 2.65 -5.41
N ARG A 424 -12.15 3.63 -5.34
CA ARG A 424 -12.36 4.96 -4.76
C ARG A 424 -11.66 6.00 -5.66
N THR A 425 -12.42 6.84 -6.35
CA THR A 425 -11.97 7.67 -7.48
C THR A 425 -12.58 9.08 -7.51
N THR A 426 -13.67 9.33 -6.78
CA THR A 426 -14.18 10.70 -6.57
C THR A 426 -13.53 11.38 -5.36
N SER A 427 -12.93 10.58 -4.48
CA SER A 427 -12.24 11.03 -3.27
C SER A 427 -10.91 11.72 -3.55
N ARG A 428 -10.58 12.75 -2.76
CA ARG A 428 -9.31 13.49 -2.86
C ARG A 428 -8.11 12.77 -2.20
N PHE A 429 -8.34 11.62 -1.57
CA PHE A 429 -7.35 10.84 -0.82
C PHE A 429 -7.04 9.52 -1.51
N LYS A 430 -5.84 8.97 -1.29
CA LYS A 430 -5.46 7.62 -1.72
C LYS A 430 -5.57 6.62 -0.58
N LEU A 431 -5.85 5.37 -0.92
CA LEU A 431 -5.82 4.23 0.00
C LEU A 431 -4.36 3.74 0.12
N THR A 432 -3.91 3.44 1.33
CA THR A 432 -2.50 3.21 1.65
C THR A 432 -2.22 1.88 2.33
N GLN A 433 -3.16 1.32 3.09
CA GLN A 433 -2.97 0.13 3.92
C GLN A 433 -4.17 -0.81 3.87
N ILE A 434 -3.94 -2.09 4.13
CA ILE A 434 -4.99 -3.13 4.15
C ILE A 434 -4.80 -4.11 5.32
N ALA A 435 -5.90 -4.43 6.00
CA ALA A 435 -6.04 -5.57 6.89
C ALA A 435 -7.34 -6.31 6.58
N VAL A 436 -7.39 -7.63 6.79
CA VAL A 436 -8.53 -8.47 6.35
C VAL A 436 -8.86 -9.53 7.41
N ASP A 437 -10.14 -9.63 7.75
CA ASP A 437 -10.71 -10.79 8.43
C ASP A 437 -11.48 -11.64 7.41
N THR A 438 -10.99 -12.84 7.08
CA THR A 438 -11.66 -13.78 6.16
C THR A 438 -12.67 -14.70 6.82
N SER A 439 -12.93 -14.53 8.12
CA SER A 439 -13.79 -15.40 8.92
C SER A 439 -14.56 -14.59 9.97
N ALA A 440 -15.10 -13.45 9.56
CA ALA A 440 -15.92 -12.58 10.38
C ALA A 440 -17.33 -13.15 10.58
N GLY A 441 -17.99 -12.67 11.65
CA GLY A 441 -19.36 -13.02 12.02
C GLY A 441 -19.58 -14.40 12.64
N PRO A 442 -20.83 -14.71 13.05
CA PRO A 442 -21.15 -15.89 13.87
C PRO A 442 -20.75 -17.23 13.24
N TYR A 443 -20.92 -17.36 11.92
CA TYR A 443 -20.59 -18.58 11.17
C TYR A 443 -19.19 -18.55 10.54
N LYS A 444 -18.39 -17.51 10.83
CA LYS A 444 -17.01 -17.34 10.32
C LYS A 444 -16.90 -17.40 8.79
N ASN A 445 -17.92 -16.92 8.08
CA ASN A 445 -18.10 -17.05 6.63
C ASN A 445 -17.95 -15.73 5.85
N TYR A 446 -17.93 -14.58 6.53
CA TYR A 446 -17.81 -13.27 5.87
C TYR A 446 -16.36 -12.80 5.79
N THR A 447 -16.00 -12.14 4.68
CA THR A 447 -14.73 -11.42 4.54
C THR A 447 -14.93 -9.93 4.75
N VAL A 448 -14.28 -9.36 5.77
CA VAL A 448 -14.27 -7.92 6.05
C VAL A 448 -12.88 -7.36 5.80
N VAL A 449 -12.81 -6.29 5.01
CA VAL A 449 -11.59 -5.60 4.60
C VAL A 449 -11.55 -4.21 5.24
N PHE A 450 -10.46 -3.89 5.92
CA PHE A 450 -10.18 -2.57 6.49
C PHE A 450 -9.10 -1.88 5.64
N LEU A 451 -9.37 -0.68 5.15
CA LEU A 451 -8.46 0.09 4.29
C LEU A 451 -8.11 1.42 4.94
N GLY A 452 -6.82 1.68 5.17
CA GLY A 452 -6.32 2.97 5.63
C GLY A 452 -6.10 3.93 4.46
N SER A 453 -6.14 5.24 4.71
CA SER A 453 -5.89 6.28 3.70
C SER A 453 -4.70 7.21 4.01
N ASP A 454 -4.32 8.05 3.04
CA ASP A 454 -3.36 9.12 3.24
C ASP A 454 -3.91 10.38 3.94
N ASN A 455 -5.24 10.47 4.15
CA ASN A 455 -5.90 11.58 4.84
C ASN A 455 -6.45 11.23 6.24
N GLY A 456 -6.10 10.08 6.81
CA GLY A 456 -6.42 9.73 8.20
C GLY A 456 -7.70 8.95 8.42
N HIS A 457 -8.32 8.46 7.36
CA HIS A 457 -9.53 7.66 7.41
C HIS A 457 -9.23 6.15 7.41
N VAL A 458 -10.15 5.37 7.96
CA VAL A 458 -10.23 3.92 7.76
C VAL A 458 -11.61 3.58 7.19
N LEU A 459 -11.62 2.95 6.02
CA LEU A 459 -12.82 2.40 5.39
C LEU A 459 -12.98 0.93 5.80
N LYS A 460 -14.20 0.52 6.15
CA LYS A 460 -14.54 -0.89 6.42
C LYS A 460 -15.51 -1.40 5.36
N ILE A 461 -15.11 -2.46 4.68
CA ILE A 461 -15.80 -3.00 3.52
C ILE A 461 -16.15 -4.47 3.78
N LEU A 462 -17.39 -4.85 3.51
CA LEU A 462 -17.79 -6.24 3.34
C LEU A 462 -17.43 -6.67 1.91
N ALA A 463 -16.73 -7.79 1.76
CA ALA A 463 -16.50 -8.45 0.48
C ALA A 463 -17.38 -9.70 0.41
N SER A 464 -18.43 -9.66 -0.43
CA SER A 464 -19.26 -10.83 -0.76
C SER A 464 -18.72 -11.54 -2.00
N SER A 465 -18.80 -12.88 -1.98
CA SER A 465 -18.54 -13.74 -3.12
C SER A 465 -19.68 -14.73 -3.30
N GLU A 466 -20.85 -14.23 -3.68
CA GLU A 466 -21.99 -15.06 -4.07
C GLU A 466 -21.71 -15.82 -5.37
N GLY A 467 -21.74 -17.15 -5.31
CA GLY A 467 -21.93 -18.02 -6.47
C GLY A 467 -20.78 -18.12 -7.49
N ALA A 468 -20.84 -19.14 -8.33
CA ALA A 468 -19.84 -19.41 -9.37
C ALA A 468 -19.98 -18.55 -10.65
N ASN A 469 -20.99 -17.66 -10.72
CA ASN A 469 -21.37 -16.89 -11.91
C ASN A 469 -21.76 -15.42 -11.61
N SER A 470 -21.41 -14.91 -10.42
CA SER A 470 -21.79 -13.55 -9.98
C SER A 470 -20.55 -12.69 -9.69
N SER A 471 -20.74 -11.37 -9.68
CA SER A 471 -19.68 -10.40 -9.37
C SER A 471 -19.24 -10.50 -7.90
N PHE A 472 -17.96 -10.18 -7.64
CA PHE A 472 -17.54 -9.79 -6.30
C PHE A 472 -18.28 -8.50 -5.93
N ASN A 473 -19.29 -8.64 -5.09
CA ASN A 473 -20.10 -7.52 -4.61
C ASN A 473 -19.45 -7.01 -3.32
N SER A 474 -18.90 -5.79 -3.35
CA SER A 474 -18.44 -5.11 -2.14
C SER A 474 -19.47 -4.13 -1.62
N GLN A 475 -19.45 -3.89 -0.31
CA GLN A 475 -20.27 -2.88 0.34
C GLN A 475 -19.44 -2.11 1.35
N LEU A 476 -19.41 -0.78 1.23
CA LEU A 476 -18.79 0.08 2.22
C LEU A 476 -19.69 0.16 3.45
N LEU A 477 -19.31 -0.53 4.53
CA LEU A 477 -20.06 -0.53 5.78
C LEU A 477 -19.84 0.80 6.53
N GLU A 478 -18.57 1.20 6.71
CA GLU A 478 -18.22 2.34 7.54
C GLU A 478 -17.07 3.18 6.94
N ASP A 479 -17.15 4.50 7.09
CA ASP A 479 -16.05 5.46 6.86
C ASP A 479 -15.73 6.14 8.20
N ILE A 480 -14.48 6.05 8.68
CA ILE A 480 -14.07 6.42 10.04
C ILE A 480 -12.92 7.44 9.97
N ASP A 481 -13.11 8.67 10.45
CA ASP A 481 -11.99 9.64 10.61
C ASP A 481 -11.21 9.29 11.90
N VAL A 482 -10.12 8.54 11.78
CA VAL A 482 -9.37 7.98 12.92
C VAL A 482 -8.30 8.94 13.45
N TYR A 483 -7.76 9.84 12.62
CA TYR A 483 -6.63 10.68 13.00
C TYR A 483 -7.01 11.73 14.06
N ASN A 484 -6.47 11.58 15.27
CA ASN A 484 -6.67 12.52 16.38
C ASN A 484 -5.49 13.51 16.48
N PRO A 485 -5.63 14.79 16.04
CA PRO A 485 -4.53 15.76 16.06
C PRO A 485 -4.01 16.05 17.47
N ASN A 486 -4.87 15.98 18.49
CA ASN A 486 -4.50 16.18 19.90
C ASN A 486 -3.58 15.09 20.46
N LYS A 487 -3.34 14.02 19.68
CA LYS A 487 -2.47 12.88 20.00
C LYS A 487 -1.38 12.63 18.96
N CYS A 488 -1.61 13.04 17.72
CA CYS A 488 -0.83 12.62 16.56
C CYS A 488 -0.21 13.77 15.75
N ASN A 489 -0.50 15.03 16.06
CA ASN A 489 0.16 16.18 15.44
C ASN A 489 1.33 16.64 16.32
N VAL A 490 2.55 16.29 15.92
CA VAL A 490 3.79 16.71 16.60
C VAL A 490 4.69 17.54 15.66
N GLN A 491 4.85 17.09 14.41
CA GLN A 491 5.64 17.78 13.38
C GLN A 491 4.79 18.32 12.22
N GLY A 492 3.51 18.62 12.48
CA GLY A 492 2.50 18.93 11.47
C GLY A 492 1.56 17.76 11.17
N GLU A 493 0.56 18.01 10.33
CA GLU A 493 -0.52 17.05 10.03
C GLU A 493 -0.11 15.98 8.99
N ASP A 494 0.84 15.11 9.35
CA ASP A 494 0.95 13.82 8.66
C ASP A 494 -0.21 12.90 9.11
N ARG A 495 -1.28 12.92 8.31
CA ARG A 495 -2.47 12.09 8.50
C ARG A 495 -2.37 10.72 7.80
N ARG A 496 -1.23 10.35 7.22
CA ARG A 496 -1.11 9.09 6.46
C ARG A 496 -1.19 7.88 7.39
N VAL A 497 -2.11 6.96 7.12
CA VAL A 497 -2.10 5.64 7.76
C VAL A 497 -0.89 4.86 7.22
N LEU A 498 0.05 4.55 8.12
CA LEU A 498 1.32 3.89 7.84
C LEU A 498 1.30 2.39 8.12
N GLY A 499 0.34 1.89 8.89
CA GLY A 499 0.16 0.47 9.14
C GLY A 499 -1.19 0.14 9.76
N LEU A 500 -1.68 -1.07 9.46
CA LEU A 500 -2.86 -1.68 10.06
C LEU A 500 -2.46 -3.06 10.61
N GLU A 501 -2.90 -3.40 11.82
CA GLU A 501 -2.66 -4.71 12.43
C GLU A 501 -3.94 -5.19 13.13
N LEU A 502 -4.32 -6.46 12.90
CA LEU A 502 -5.66 -6.96 13.21
C LEU A 502 -5.67 -7.88 14.44
N ASP A 503 -6.35 -7.43 15.49
CA ASP A 503 -6.58 -8.19 16.71
C ASP A 503 -8.03 -8.70 16.76
N ARG A 504 -8.24 -9.83 16.08
CA ARG A 504 -9.53 -10.53 16.03
C ARG A 504 -10.01 -11.05 17.38
N ASP A 505 -9.08 -11.33 18.29
CA ASP A 505 -9.35 -12.05 19.53
C ASP A 505 -9.81 -11.10 20.65
N HIS A 506 -9.32 -9.85 20.63
CA HIS A 506 -9.78 -8.76 21.51
C HIS A 506 -10.57 -7.68 20.75
N HIS A 507 -11.07 -8.01 19.55
CA HIS A 507 -12.00 -7.21 18.74
C HIS A 507 -11.52 -5.79 18.38
N ALA A 508 -10.25 -5.66 17.97
CA ALA A 508 -9.65 -4.37 17.61
C ALA A 508 -8.82 -4.38 16.32
N LEU A 509 -8.72 -3.20 15.72
CA LEU A 509 -7.78 -2.83 14.66
C LEU A 509 -6.82 -1.78 15.22
N PHE A 510 -5.52 -2.03 15.15
CA PHE A 510 -4.51 -1.03 15.47
C PHE A 510 -4.20 -0.24 14.20
N VAL A 511 -4.26 1.09 14.30
CA VAL A 511 -4.08 2.03 13.18
C VAL A 511 -2.89 2.92 13.50
N ALA A 512 -1.81 2.80 12.71
CA ALA A 512 -0.57 3.52 12.96
C ALA A 512 -0.40 4.73 12.03
N PHE A 513 0.07 5.83 12.63
CA PHE A 513 0.49 7.08 12.01
C PHE A 513 1.93 7.38 12.42
N SER A 514 2.59 8.37 11.80
CA SER A 514 3.99 8.70 12.13
C SER A 514 4.23 8.94 13.63
N SER A 515 3.37 9.72 14.29
CA SER A 515 3.54 10.09 15.71
C SER A 515 2.77 9.22 16.72
N CYS A 516 1.86 8.33 16.28
CA CYS A 516 0.94 7.65 17.20
C CYS A 516 0.39 6.31 16.66
N VAL A 517 -0.16 5.47 17.53
CA VAL A 517 -0.96 4.29 17.15
C VAL A 517 -2.29 4.31 17.92
N ILE A 518 -3.42 4.08 17.24
CA ILE A 518 -4.77 4.14 17.81
C ILE A 518 -5.44 2.76 17.75
N ARG A 519 -6.13 2.35 18.81
CA ARG A 519 -6.89 1.09 18.92
C ARG A 519 -8.36 1.33 18.58
N VAL A 520 -8.77 0.99 17.36
CA VAL A 520 -10.14 1.15 16.85
C VAL A 520 -10.94 -0.14 17.07
N PRO A 521 -12.16 -0.12 17.66
CA PRO A 521 -13.01 -1.30 17.74
C PRO A 521 -13.46 -1.79 16.36
N LEU A 522 -13.48 -3.11 16.11
CA LEU A 522 -13.88 -3.64 14.78
C LEU A 522 -15.35 -3.38 14.42
N SER A 523 -16.21 -3.14 15.42
CA SER A 523 -17.63 -2.77 15.23
C SER A 523 -18.14 -1.85 16.35
N ARG A 524 -19.28 -1.20 16.09
CA ARG A 524 -19.98 -0.25 16.98
C ARG A 524 -21.37 -0.73 17.38
N CYS A 525 -21.56 -2.05 17.51
CA CYS A 525 -22.88 -2.67 17.72
C CYS A 525 -23.63 -2.11 18.93
N HIS A 526 -22.91 -1.74 19.99
CA HIS A 526 -23.49 -1.17 21.21
C HIS A 526 -24.09 0.23 21.00
N ASP A 527 -23.63 1.00 20.01
CA ASP A 527 -24.15 2.34 19.72
C ASP A 527 -25.61 2.28 19.22
N TYR A 528 -26.00 1.17 18.58
CA TYR A 528 -27.39 0.91 18.19
C TYR A 528 -28.29 0.56 19.39
N THR A 529 -27.73 0.29 20.57
CA THR A 529 -28.44 0.00 21.83
C THR A 529 -29.64 -0.97 21.68
N ASN A 530 -30.87 -0.45 21.76
CA ASN A 530 -32.13 -1.18 21.61
C ASN A 530 -32.87 -0.85 20.29
N CYS A 531 -32.19 -0.25 19.31
CA CYS A 531 -32.74 -0.01 17.98
C CYS A 531 -32.46 -1.20 17.05
N LYS A 532 -33.39 -2.17 17.03
CA LYS A 532 -33.34 -3.34 16.13
C LYS A 532 -33.09 -2.97 14.67
N LYS A 533 -33.77 -1.93 14.20
CA LYS A 533 -33.67 -1.43 12.81
C LYS A 533 -32.23 -1.02 12.47
N SER A 534 -31.61 -0.11 13.22
CA SER A 534 -30.23 0.31 12.95
C SER A 534 -29.22 -0.83 13.13
N CYS A 535 -29.45 -1.73 14.09
CA CYS A 535 -28.62 -2.92 14.28
C CYS A 535 -28.59 -3.80 13.01
N LEU A 536 -29.75 -4.14 12.45
CA LEU A 536 -29.84 -5.00 11.26
C LEU A 536 -29.54 -4.23 9.96
N SER A 537 -29.89 -2.94 9.86
CA SER A 537 -29.53 -2.10 8.72
C SER A 537 -28.03 -1.78 8.65
N SER A 538 -27.26 -1.97 9.72
CA SER A 538 -25.79 -1.83 9.70
C SER A 538 -25.11 -2.81 8.73
N ARG A 539 -25.73 -3.98 8.49
CA ARG A 539 -25.19 -5.12 7.73
C ARG A 539 -23.78 -5.55 8.15
N ASP A 540 -23.37 -5.22 9.38
CA ASP A 540 -22.05 -5.53 9.92
C ASP A 540 -22.00 -7.01 10.38
N PRO A 541 -21.13 -7.86 9.80
CA PRO A 541 -20.99 -9.25 10.23
C PRO A 541 -20.70 -9.42 11.72
N TYR A 542 -20.07 -8.44 12.35
CA TYR A 542 -19.76 -8.47 13.77
C TYR A 542 -20.94 -8.14 14.69
N CYS A 543 -22.05 -7.60 14.16
CA CYS A 543 -23.21 -7.19 14.96
C CYS A 543 -24.38 -8.16 14.85
N ILE A 544 -24.93 -8.53 16.00
CA ILE A 544 -26.11 -9.40 16.09
C ILE A 544 -27.17 -8.76 17.01
N TRP A 545 -28.44 -8.98 16.67
CA TRP A 545 -29.58 -8.62 17.51
C TRP A 545 -29.97 -9.81 18.40
N LEU A 546 -30.12 -9.56 19.70
CA LEU A 546 -30.53 -10.57 20.67
C LEU A 546 -32.01 -10.48 21.02
N LYS A 547 -32.59 -11.62 21.45
CA LYS A 547 -33.94 -11.71 22.02
C LYS A 547 -34.12 -10.96 23.36
N SER A 548 -33.07 -10.31 23.86
CA SER A 548 -33.08 -9.37 25.00
C SER A 548 -33.28 -7.91 24.57
N ASP A 549 -33.76 -7.71 23.33
CA ASP A 549 -33.94 -6.42 22.65
C ASP A 549 -32.71 -5.51 22.71
N SER A 550 -31.55 -6.09 22.39
CA SER A 550 -30.26 -5.41 22.37
C SER A 550 -29.39 -5.82 21.19
N CYS A 551 -28.69 -4.83 20.62
CA CYS A 551 -27.63 -5.05 19.64
C CYS A 551 -26.29 -5.26 20.35
N VAL A 552 -25.56 -6.31 19.98
CA VAL A 552 -24.28 -6.66 20.59
C VAL A 552 -23.25 -7.10 19.55
N THR A 553 -21.97 -6.99 19.91
CA THR A 553 -20.89 -7.65 19.18
C THR A 553 -20.98 -9.17 19.36
N VAL A 554 -20.80 -9.92 18.28
CA VAL A 554 -20.72 -11.38 18.32
C VAL A 554 -19.54 -11.86 19.16
N SER A 555 -19.80 -12.74 20.14
CA SER A 555 -18.75 -13.36 20.95
C SER A 555 -18.28 -14.70 20.36
N PRO A 556 -16.99 -15.06 20.48
CA PRO A 556 -16.48 -16.35 20.00
C PRO A 556 -17.23 -17.53 20.62
N GLY A 557 -17.82 -18.39 19.77
CA GLY A 557 -18.54 -19.58 20.22
C GLY A 557 -19.94 -19.32 20.77
N PHE A 558 -20.55 -18.16 20.50
CA PHE A 558 -21.95 -17.87 20.85
C PHE A 558 -22.92 -18.93 20.29
N LYS A 559 -23.82 -19.44 21.14
CA LYS A 559 -24.83 -20.48 20.80
C LYS A 559 -26.28 -20.04 21.07
N GLY A 560 -26.51 -18.77 21.40
CA GLY A 560 -27.86 -18.23 21.58
C GLY A 560 -28.57 -18.05 20.24
N GLY A 561 -29.90 -17.94 20.27
CA GLY A 561 -30.67 -17.50 19.11
C GLY A 561 -30.53 -15.99 18.92
N PHE A 562 -30.05 -15.58 17.75
CA PHE A 562 -29.86 -14.18 17.35
C PHE A 562 -30.53 -13.90 16.01
N GLU A 563 -30.69 -12.62 15.66
CA GLU A 563 -31.07 -12.16 14.33
C GLU A 563 -29.92 -11.34 13.73
N GLN A 564 -29.65 -11.53 12.44
CA GLN A 564 -28.62 -10.82 11.67
C GLN A 564 -29.02 -10.86 10.19
N ASP A 565 -28.83 -9.76 9.48
CA ASP A 565 -29.01 -9.67 8.02
C ASP A 565 -27.86 -8.85 7.43
N VAL A 566 -27.02 -9.51 6.62
CA VAL A 566 -25.79 -8.96 6.03
C VAL A 566 -25.86 -8.91 4.51
N GLU A 567 -26.69 -9.78 3.90
CA GLU A 567 -26.79 -9.99 2.45
C GLU A 567 -27.91 -9.16 1.81
N ASN A 568 -29.10 -9.14 2.43
CA ASN A 568 -30.28 -8.52 1.84
C ASN A 568 -30.55 -7.13 2.45
N GLY A 569 -30.34 -6.98 3.76
CA GLY A 569 -30.65 -5.77 4.52
C GLY A 569 -32.14 -5.70 4.90
N TYR A 570 -32.40 -5.20 6.11
CA TYR A 570 -33.71 -5.31 6.77
C TYR A 570 -34.82 -4.45 6.12
N HIS A 571 -35.41 -4.97 5.04
CA HIS A 571 -36.43 -4.33 4.21
C HIS A 571 -37.88 -4.65 4.62
N GLN A 572 -38.20 -4.65 5.93
CA GLN A 572 -39.60 -4.76 6.39
C GLN A 572 -39.85 -4.23 7.81
N HIS A 573 -40.97 -3.51 7.98
CA HIS A 573 -41.54 -2.90 9.20
C HIS A 573 -41.10 -1.45 9.56
N PRO A 574 -42.06 -0.57 9.93
CA PRO A 574 -41.83 0.85 10.18
C PRO A 574 -41.48 1.14 11.65
N ASP A 575 -40.58 0.37 12.27
CA ASP A 575 -40.14 0.63 13.64
C ASP A 575 -39.30 1.92 13.71
N THR A 576 -39.89 2.99 14.25
CA THR A 576 -39.23 4.28 14.47
C THR A 576 -38.49 4.28 15.79
N CYS A 577 -37.17 4.04 15.74
CA CYS A 577 -36.30 4.17 16.91
C CYS A 577 -36.25 5.62 17.41
N HIS A 578 -36.87 5.90 18.54
CA HIS A 578 -36.87 7.24 19.16
C HIS A 578 -35.64 7.43 20.06
N GLY A 579 -34.49 7.80 19.47
CA GLY A 579 -33.29 8.13 20.26
C GLY A 579 -32.12 8.68 19.45
N LYS A 580 -31.68 9.91 19.80
CA LYS A 580 -30.42 10.57 19.40
C LYS A 580 -29.98 10.43 17.94
N THR A 581 -30.54 11.27 17.07
CA THR A 581 -29.87 11.66 15.82
C THR A 581 -28.56 12.41 16.13
N THR A 582 -27.42 11.89 15.68
CA THR A 582 -26.29 12.76 15.29
C THR A 582 -26.70 13.58 14.06
N PRO A 583 -26.17 14.81 13.88
CA PRO A 583 -26.69 15.73 12.87
C PRO A 583 -26.27 15.32 11.46
N THR A 584 -27.19 14.70 10.71
CA THR A 584 -27.06 14.53 9.26
C THR A 584 -27.18 15.91 8.60
N SER A 585 -26.05 16.51 8.22
CA SER A 585 -26.00 17.80 7.52
C SER A 585 -26.53 17.65 6.09
N ALA A 586 -27.82 17.96 5.91
CA ALA A 586 -28.47 17.96 4.60
C ALA A 586 -27.79 18.94 3.63
N SER A 587 -27.51 18.49 2.41
CA SER A 587 -26.86 19.29 1.37
C SER A 587 -27.82 20.32 0.77
N THR A 588 -27.69 21.59 1.15
CA THR A 588 -28.40 22.69 0.50
C THR A 588 -27.72 23.11 -0.81
N THR A 589 -28.35 22.77 -1.93
CA THR A 589 -27.93 23.22 -3.26
C THR A 589 -28.13 24.73 -3.42
N HIS A 590 -27.03 25.47 -3.66
CA HIS A 590 -27.10 26.87 -4.07
C HIS A 590 -26.79 27.05 -5.56
N HIS A 591 -27.85 27.16 -6.37
CA HIS A 591 -27.79 27.99 -7.57
C HIS A 591 -27.86 29.47 -7.13
N GLY A 592 -27.16 30.37 -7.83
CA GLY A 592 -27.13 31.80 -7.50
C GLY A 592 -27.52 32.69 -8.68
N ALA A 593 -27.97 33.92 -8.39
CA ALA A 593 -28.01 35.03 -9.34
C ALA A 593 -28.22 36.40 -8.65
N ALA A 594 -27.59 37.43 -9.23
CA ALA A 594 -27.96 38.86 -9.26
C ALA A 594 -28.01 39.75 -7.99
N PHE A 595 -27.43 40.95 -8.15
CA PHE A 595 -27.61 42.16 -7.31
C PHE A 595 -28.85 42.97 -7.72
N PRO A 596 -29.33 43.88 -6.85
CA PRO A 596 -29.40 45.32 -7.25
C PRO A 596 -28.53 46.28 -6.39
N LYS A 597 -28.66 47.59 -6.63
CA LYS A 597 -27.85 48.70 -6.06
C LYS A 597 -28.70 49.75 -5.32
N GLU A 598 -28.01 50.80 -4.82
CA GLU A 598 -28.47 52.17 -4.45
C GLU A 598 -29.08 52.36 -3.04
N ALA A 599 -29.03 53.54 -2.41
CA ALA A 599 -28.11 54.70 -2.41
C ALA A 599 -28.53 55.71 -1.30
N GLY A 600 -27.65 56.62 -0.83
CA GLY A 600 -28.07 57.81 -0.04
C GLY A 600 -27.08 58.35 1.01
N ASP A 601 -26.84 59.66 0.98
CA ASP A 601 -25.99 60.44 1.91
C ASP A 601 -26.76 61.12 3.06
N SER A 602 -26.08 61.55 4.14
CA SER A 602 -25.73 62.98 4.36
C SER A 602 -25.19 63.31 5.77
N GLU A 603 -24.64 64.52 5.91
CA GLU A 603 -23.68 65.00 6.92
C GLU A 603 -24.29 65.54 8.24
N ARG A 604 -23.46 65.61 9.31
CA ARG A 604 -23.13 66.89 10.01
C ARG A 604 -22.05 66.73 11.10
N GLY A 605 -21.36 67.83 11.42
CA GLY A 605 -20.39 67.93 12.53
C GLY A 605 -19.94 69.38 12.82
N THR A 606 -19.09 69.58 13.84
CA THR A 606 -18.44 70.87 14.22
C THR A 606 -17.19 70.64 15.10
N GLY A 607 -16.10 71.42 14.88
CA GLY A 607 -14.89 71.51 15.73
C GLY A 607 -14.89 72.75 16.66
N PRO A 608 -13.75 73.41 17.02
CA PRO A 608 -12.32 73.27 16.62
C PRO A 608 -11.44 72.75 17.81
N ASP A 609 -10.17 73.10 18.14
CA ASP A 609 -9.16 74.13 17.74
C ASP A 609 -7.70 73.71 18.13
N ARG A 610 -6.70 74.37 17.53
CA ARG A 610 -5.23 74.50 17.86
C ARG A 610 -4.21 73.39 17.56
N LEU A 611 -3.10 73.85 16.95
CA LEU A 611 -1.86 73.19 16.47
C LEU A 611 -0.82 74.28 16.12
N PRO A 612 0.42 73.98 15.64
CA PRO A 612 1.27 72.79 15.76
C PRO A 612 2.52 73.16 16.61
N PRO A 613 3.73 73.55 16.11
CA PRO A 613 4.71 73.00 15.14
C PRO A 613 5.99 72.44 15.85
N VAL A 614 7.12 71.99 15.26
CA VAL A 614 7.69 71.82 13.89
C VAL A 614 8.43 70.45 13.85
N GLY A 615 8.76 69.88 12.67
CA GLY A 615 9.85 68.89 12.51
C GLY A 615 9.37 67.45 12.24
N GLU A 616 8.85 67.11 11.07
CA GLU A 616 9.55 66.85 9.78
C GLU A 616 10.37 65.54 9.73
N GLN A 617 9.89 64.63 8.85
CA GLN A 617 10.64 63.76 7.91
C GLN A 617 11.69 62.76 8.49
N GLY A 618 11.87 61.55 7.95
CA GLY A 618 11.25 60.87 6.81
C GLY A 618 12.21 59.79 6.28
N SER A 619 11.72 58.58 5.97
CA SER A 619 12.55 57.51 5.36
C SER A 619 12.93 57.86 3.92
N PRO A 620 14.03 57.29 3.35
CA PRO A 620 13.87 55.98 2.70
C PRO A 620 15.09 55.03 2.71
N ASP A 621 14.77 53.74 2.47
CA ASP A 621 15.46 52.74 1.64
C ASP A 621 16.95 52.35 1.82
N SER A 622 17.25 51.16 1.28
CA SER A 622 18.48 50.40 1.51
C SER A 622 19.05 49.82 0.21
N GLU A 623 20.35 49.99 -0.03
CA GLU A 623 21.16 49.13 -0.93
C GLU A 623 22.61 49.00 -0.40
N PRO A 624 23.41 48.03 -0.89
CA PRO A 624 24.47 47.42 -0.08
C PRO A 624 25.83 48.12 -0.14
N ILE A 625 26.64 47.90 0.91
CA ILE A 625 28.05 48.29 0.97
C ILE A 625 28.93 47.05 0.86
N SER A 626 29.83 47.06 -0.14
CA SER A 626 30.95 46.12 -0.27
C SER A 626 32.25 46.78 0.20
N VAL A 627 32.99 46.14 1.13
CA VAL A 627 34.37 46.50 1.49
C VAL A 627 35.19 45.21 1.65
N GLU A 628 36.47 45.29 1.29
CA GLU A 628 37.39 44.15 1.15
C GLU A 628 38.03 43.71 2.48
N MET A 629 38.57 42.48 2.48
CA MET A 629 39.75 42.13 3.27
C MET A 629 40.69 41.24 2.42
N GLU A 630 41.92 41.69 2.18
CA GLU A 630 43.03 40.81 1.78
C GLU A 630 43.48 39.94 2.97
N GLY A 631 44.11 38.77 2.74
CA GLY A 631 44.54 37.94 3.88
C GLY A 631 45.43 36.71 3.73
N LYS A 632 45.78 36.24 2.51
CA LYS A 632 46.73 35.12 2.21
C LYS A 632 46.51 33.75 2.89
N GLY A 633 46.34 32.72 2.06
CA GLY A 633 46.60 31.31 2.40
C GLY A 633 46.86 30.51 1.12
N GLU A 634 47.94 29.73 1.07
CA GLU A 634 48.38 29.01 -0.13
C GLU A 634 47.86 27.55 -0.17
N GLY A 635 47.70 26.95 -1.35
CA GLY A 635 47.54 25.49 -1.46
C GLY A 635 46.71 24.98 -2.65
N HIS A 636 47.38 24.62 -3.74
CA HIS A 636 46.91 23.92 -4.95
C HIS A 636 45.52 23.24 -4.95
N ALA A 637 44.72 23.55 -5.97
CA ALA A 637 43.78 22.62 -6.60
C ALA A 637 43.95 22.69 -8.13
N SER A 638 43.98 21.54 -8.80
CA SER A 638 44.20 21.44 -10.25
C SER A 638 42.88 21.27 -11.02
N SER A 639 42.53 22.25 -11.84
CA SER A 639 41.38 22.18 -12.76
C SER A 639 41.82 21.70 -14.16
N LEU A 640 41.11 20.70 -14.69
CA LEU A 640 41.19 20.30 -16.10
C LEU A 640 40.20 21.14 -16.91
N ASN A 641 40.64 21.73 -18.02
CA ASN A 641 39.74 22.35 -18.98
C ASN A 641 38.92 21.29 -19.71
N PHE A 642 37.64 21.61 -19.97
CA PHE A 642 36.86 21.00 -21.04
C PHE A 642 36.05 22.09 -21.74
N ASP A 643 36.18 22.18 -23.06
CA ASP A 643 35.51 23.17 -23.87
C ASP A 643 34.00 22.88 -24.00
N LEU A 644 33.20 23.94 -23.96
CA LEU A 644 31.78 23.93 -24.31
C LEU A 644 31.48 25.10 -25.25
N GLN A 645 31.55 24.85 -26.55
CA GLN A 645 31.10 25.79 -27.58
C GLN A 645 29.76 25.37 -28.20
N GLY A 646 28.84 26.33 -28.30
CA GLY A 646 27.90 26.41 -29.43
C GLY A 646 26.64 25.56 -29.37
N ILE A 647 25.60 26.08 -28.70
CA ILE A 647 24.21 25.93 -29.17
C ILE A 647 23.60 27.33 -29.28
N SER A 648 22.95 27.62 -30.41
CA SER A 648 22.41 28.93 -30.75
C SER A 648 20.98 29.15 -30.25
N LEU A 649 20.65 30.41 -29.98
CA LEU A 649 19.30 30.85 -29.63
C LEU A 649 18.36 30.81 -30.84
N LEU A 650 17.15 30.28 -30.64
CA LEU A 650 15.97 30.56 -31.46
C LEU A 650 14.82 30.96 -30.52
N GLY A 651 14.00 31.93 -30.97
CA GLY A 651 12.99 32.57 -30.14
C GLY A 651 11.71 31.75 -29.97
N PRO A 652 10.84 32.14 -29.00
CA PRO A 652 9.56 31.49 -28.78
C PRO A 652 8.52 31.96 -29.80
N ASP A 653 7.76 31.01 -30.36
CA ASP A 653 6.56 31.31 -31.14
C ASP A 653 5.33 30.63 -30.51
N ARG A 654 4.14 31.15 -30.83
CA ARG A 654 2.90 30.92 -30.07
C ARG A 654 2.33 29.52 -30.29
N LEU A 655 1.89 28.88 -29.20
CA LEU A 655 0.80 27.91 -29.24
C LEU A 655 -0.46 28.50 -28.59
N ILE A 656 -1.60 28.28 -29.23
CA ILE A 656 -2.92 28.76 -28.79
C ILE A 656 -3.64 27.61 -28.09
N ALA A 657 -4.22 27.87 -26.92
CA ALA A 657 -5.10 26.91 -26.26
C ALA A 657 -6.49 26.90 -26.91
N HIS A 658 -7.05 25.70 -27.08
CA HIS A 658 -8.49 25.51 -27.24
C HIS A 658 -9.04 24.87 -25.95
N VAL A 659 -10.25 25.32 -25.59
CA VAL A 659 -11.02 24.93 -24.41
C VAL A 659 -12.01 23.84 -24.79
#